data_AF-A0A183CGM8-F1
#
_entry.id   AF-A0A183CGM8-F1
#
_cell.length_a   1.000
_cell.length_b   1.000
_cell.length_c   1.000
_cell.angle_alpha   90.00
_cell.angle_beta   90.00
_cell.angle_gamma   90.00
#
_symmetry.space_group_name_H-M   'P 1'
#
loop_
_entity.id
_entity.type
_entity.pdbx_description
1 polymer ?
#
loop_
_entity_poly.entity_id
_entity_poly.type
_entity_poly.pdbx_seq_one_letter_code
_entity_poly.pdbx_strand_id
1 'polypeptide(L)'
;MVRIGGSTPEGRHIHENDYYTKNGEFRIDKEGSATMLNCLMYKLCYHRFGAVHTEHGRPTGYDRVRHAEIGNKNFDLRHLEEAYTSEHWIVRVFRVLKPVIELFCQLLFSHPHTANSILADVHARLGLSFKSVDNISLALKHLTIAFEDGQEESAFPKHFLRFQIAHCFDISGDVRKAVEEYRKLIDDSAVAKFGNQLLAAIYCRLGWISLCAREREPQEHQYQKLKDAEKLLCKAREFSPTDSKANCYLGLCYSEQRRELAKKVEEEPQNTPNGQQQHIHQPRYNADQAAQNAFVSYRTAIDSDESDANIWRSIGVLYQQQNQPIDALQAFACAVQLNDRHFGAWLDLGHLYENHRQYAEALAAYIKALQASTEPPEQLRTRIFAIEHELSQIGGPKNYSLLLHQQHQTNRRSDLILLPTIENAWQLGIPAQVRQRLADLKNHTVLNYREGSPLWSMQELIADSMQMDSPITSNKLTPTQRQILQILKINKDQFEGGSLETTLLHELEQRVPSPSPADDGPKNGERNATSPTGGPMAETAAVSQRLKRLESPSAFSKCDRRPSPSTLAFPTAASSSSLQQELPLPSSMMSPKEEVPMEEDEENESPSTSHQYHRHHKHQIQEEKISSSTSFSSDLPPNFSLLAPVHVPVTVSSEEIFDLCKKRVAKPDEYFLAPIFDEDVPPPRKPIPSQTPMLKDKLLLKTPLVLVENQKDASAIELQQYCYNQPIVLIHGLTMALKIDLSQFSTKTLIQTAPEHEVEVRTQYKMPSYDVNLDQMGEPTWAIRSSKSWSTISRYGQYQAESFRHSLKEETEKLRQANPKLFQQQTPTTSEVPIADNVSPVPSKKRKATAATAASMAAGSGTPTGRGRVEESSGPYKIIKFGTNIDLSDERKFYAQLKELNKLPAFCRLHSASNMLSYLGHTVYGMNTVQLYLKVPGCRTPGHLENNSFASINVNIGPGECEWFGVPYEYWPGLENMCKDRSIDFLRGAWWPGVTDLIKADVPFYRFTQKAGDVVWVNGGCVHWVQSTGWCNNVAWNVGPMTANQLEMALQAHEWNRLNSYQSLVPMQHLCWSLARDVRFTNQKLFNLVKHMLIRSLAYCQMLVDYVAVALKSPIKKQQRQKGECAHYCHLCEVEVFNILFVKEIGGKWKIFCVQCARRSQCFNDHVVLQQYSFEELSSIFDRFQLYPAKPTLIC
;
A
#
# COMPACT_ATOMS: atom_id res chain seq x y z
N MET A 1 30.84 25.50 17.07
CA MET A 1 29.55 26.16 17.38
C MET A 1 28.60 25.08 17.86
N VAL A 2 28.16 25.13 19.12
CA VAL A 2 27.12 24.22 19.63
C VAL A 2 25.79 24.95 19.53
N ARG A 3 24.92 24.55 18.61
CA ARG A 3 23.54 25.07 18.59
C ARG A 3 22.72 24.31 19.61
N ILE A 4 22.47 24.93 20.76
CA ILE A 4 21.48 24.45 21.72
C ILE A 4 20.09 24.74 21.14
N GLY A 5 19.28 23.70 20.94
CA GLY A 5 17.97 23.82 20.28
C GLY A 5 16.93 24.50 21.18
N GLY A 6 16.29 25.56 20.66
CA GLY A 6 15.22 26.28 21.34
C GLY A 6 13.91 25.49 21.37
N SER A 7 13.82 24.48 22.23
CA SER A 7 12.62 23.65 22.42
C SER A 7 12.43 23.27 23.90
N THR A 8 12.64 24.26 24.77
CA THR A 8 12.33 24.19 26.20
C THR A 8 10.97 24.84 26.48
N PRO A 9 10.14 24.30 27.38
CA PRO A 9 8.88 24.95 27.80
C PRO A 9 9.09 26.37 28.33
N GLU A 10 8.04 27.20 28.25
CA GLU A 10 8.07 28.58 28.75
C GLU A 10 8.52 28.64 30.22
N GLY A 11 9.37 29.62 30.53
CA GLY A 11 9.93 29.80 31.88
C GLY A 11 11.15 28.94 32.23
N ARG A 12 11.61 28.01 31.36
CA ARG A 12 12.88 27.26 31.56
C ARG A 12 13.86 27.47 30.41
N HIS A 13 14.51 28.62 30.38
CA HIS A 13 15.52 28.93 29.36
C HIS A 13 16.91 28.43 29.74
N ILE A 14 17.71 28.04 28.73
CA ILE A 14 19.12 27.68 28.93
C ILE A 14 19.95 28.95 28.77
N HIS A 15 20.53 29.43 29.87
CA HIS A 15 21.40 30.60 29.87
C HIS A 15 22.82 30.19 29.47
N GLU A 16 23.24 30.51 28.24
CA GLU A 16 24.57 30.12 27.71
C GLU A 16 25.72 30.66 28.59
N ASN A 17 25.52 31.83 29.22
CA ASN A 17 26.43 32.43 30.19
C ASN A 17 26.85 31.48 31.33
N ASP A 18 25.96 30.59 31.79
CA ASP A 18 26.23 29.67 32.90
C ASP A 18 27.25 28.58 32.54
N TYR A 19 27.52 28.37 31.24
CA TYR A 19 28.39 27.32 30.72
C TYR A 19 29.86 27.76 30.57
N TYR A 20 30.15 29.06 30.68
CA TYR A 20 31.50 29.60 30.64
C TYR A 20 32.14 29.72 32.04
N THR A 21 33.46 29.86 32.08
CA THR A 21 34.16 30.31 33.30
C THR A 21 33.90 31.80 33.56
N LYS A 22 34.33 32.30 34.72
CA LYS A 22 34.29 33.74 35.06
C LYS A 22 35.05 34.65 34.07
N ASN A 23 35.89 34.07 33.22
CA ASN A 23 36.66 34.75 32.19
C ASN A 23 36.02 34.66 30.79
N GLY A 24 34.83 34.04 30.66
CA GLY A 24 34.17 33.80 29.37
C GLY A 24 34.68 32.58 28.59
N GLU A 25 35.48 31.70 29.22
CA GLU A 25 36.09 30.55 28.53
C GLU A 25 35.19 29.31 28.56
N PHE A 26 35.17 28.52 27.48
CA PHE A 26 34.52 27.20 27.42
C PHE A 26 35.54 26.11 27.79
N ARG A 27 35.64 25.80 29.09
CA ARG A 27 36.62 24.87 29.68
C ARG A 27 35.96 23.54 30.08
N ILE A 28 36.64 22.42 29.82
CA ILE A 28 36.17 21.05 30.17
C ILE A 28 37.02 20.37 31.26
N ASP A 29 38.10 21.04 31.68
CA ASP A 29 38.94 20.66 32.80
C ASP A 29 38.37 21.15 34.14
N LYS A 30 39.15 20.98 35.21
CA LYS A 30 38.78 21.31 36.61
C LYS A 30 38.35 22.76 36.85
N GLU A 31 38.67 23.70 35.95
CA GLU A 31 38.31 25.12 36.05
C GLU A 31 37.06 25.47 35.21
N GLY A 32 36.45 24.48 34.53
CA GLY A 32 35.16 24.61 33.86
C GLY A 32 34.02 24.96 34.81
N SER A 33 32.94 25.54 34.26
CA SER A 33 31.80 25.97 35.07
C SER A 33 31.10 24.78 35.75
N ALA A 34 30.49 25.03 36.92
CA ALA A 34 29.74 24.00 37.63
C ALA A 34 28.59 23.41 36.79
N THR A 35 27.98 24.25 35.94
CA THR A 35 26.94 23.87 34.96
C THR A 35 27.54 23.02 33.83
N MET A 36 28.70 23.42 33.29
CA MET A 36 29.41 22.65 32.26
C MET A 36 29.74 21.24 32.74
N LEU A 37 30.45 21.11 33.86
CA LEU A 37 30.90 19.83 34.41
C LEU A 37 29.77 18.92 34.94
N ASN A 38 28.53 19.42 34.96
CA ASN A 38 27.34 18.67 35.36
C ASN A 38 26.26 18.49 34.28
N CYS A 39 26.36 19.16 33.14
CA CYS A 39 25.33 19.09 32.10
C CYS A 39 25.28 17.70 31.44
N LEU A 40 24.15 17.38 30.82
CA LEU A 40 23.94 16.09 30.15
C LEU A 40 24.97 15.85 29.04
N MET A 41 25.31 16.88 28.25
CA MET A 41 26.33 16.78 27.20
C MET A 41 27.68 16.32 27.77
N TYR A 42 28.22 17.02 28.77
CA TYR A 42 29.49 16.65 29.42
C TYR A 42 29.44 15.20 29.95
N LYS A 43 28.33 14.83 30.61
CA LYS A 43 28.16 13.49 31.17
C LYS A 43 28.12 12.41 30.08
N LEU A 44 27.42 12.60 28.97
CA LEU A 44 27.41 11.64 27.87
C LEU A 44 28.75 11.58 27.11
N CYS A 45 29.42 12.72 26.91
CA CYS A 45 30.75 12.75 26.27
C CYS A 45 31.80 12.01 27.09
N TYR A 46 31.82 12.19 28.42
CA TYR A 46 32.91 11.73 29.28
C TYR A 46 32.56 10.59 30.26
N HIS A 47 31.36 9.99 30.18
CA HIS A 47 30.98 8.79 30.94
C HIS A 47 32.07 7.71 30.81
N ARG A 48 32.56 7.14 31.92
CA ARG A 48 33.68 6.16 31.98
C ARG A 48 35.04 6.63 31.40
N PHE A 49 35.14 7.83 30.78
CA PHE A 49 36.38 8.31 30.15
C PHE A 49 37.48 8.61 31.16
N GLY A 50 37.13 8.94 32.40
CA GLY A 50 38.07 9.19 33.51
C GLY A 50 38.99 8.01 33.87
N ALA A 51 38.70 6.80 33.37
CA ALA A 51 39.55 5.61 33.52
C ALA A 51 40.43 5.29 32.29
N VAL A 52 40.25 6.00 31.17
CA VAL A 52 40.91 5.71 29.89
C VAL A 52 42.28 6.41 29.81
N HIS A 53 43.33 5.68 29.46
CA HIS A 53 44.60 6.27 29.02
C HIS A 53 44.56 6.51 27.50
N THR A 54 44.69 7.77 27.07
CA THR A 54 44.60 8.18 25.66
C THR A 54 45.95 8.50 25.02
N GLU A 55 46.94 8.86 25.84
CA GLU A 55 48.29 9.29 25.45
C GLU A 55 49.31 8.81 26.49
N HIS A 56 50.47 8.33 26.06
CA HIS A 56 51.50 7.83 26.96
C HIS A 56 52.19 8.99 27.71
N GLY A 57 52.34 8.88 29.04
CA GLY A 57 52.86 9.96 29.88
C GLY A 57 51.83 11.03 30.27
N ARG A 58 50.55 10.84 29.97
CA ARG A 58 49.43 11.70 30.41
C ARG A 58 48.53 10.97 31.43
N PRO A 59 47.82 11.70 32.32
CA PRO A 59 46.86 11.09 33.25
C PRO A 59 45.65 10.49 32.53
N THR A 60 44.87 9.65 33.24
CA THR A 60 43.61 9.10 32.70
C THR A 60 42.58 10.20 32.43
N GLY A 61 41.74 10.01 31.42
CA GLY A 61 40.74 11.01 31.03
C GLY A 61 41.35 12.28 30.43
N TYR A 62 42.50 12.18 29.76
CA TYR A 62 43.10 13.28 29.02
C TYR A 62 42.47 13.40 27.62
N ASP A 63 41.81 14.51 27.36
CA ASP A 63 41.23 14.85 26.07
C ASP A 63 42.33 15.37 25.12
N ARG A 64 42.68 14.55 24.13
CA ARG A 64 43.74 14.86 23.16
C ARG A 64 43.38 15.95 22.15
N VAL A 65 42.10 16.29 22.00
CA VAL A 65 41.59 17.34 21.11
C VAL A 65 41.52 18.69 21.83
N ARG A 66 41.30 18.68 23.14
CA ARG A 66 41.32 19.88 24.01
C ARG A 66 42.65 20.08 24.76
N HIS A 67 43.58 19.14 24.65
CA HIS A 67 44.88 19.11 25.36
C HIS A 67 44.74 19.29 26.89
N ALA A 68 43.70 18.69 27.46
CA ALA A 68 43.29 18.94 28.84
C ALA A 68 42.79 17.67 29.55
N GLU A 69 43.03 17.59 30.86
CA GLU A 69 42.47 16.54 31.72
C GLU A 69 41.04 16.91 32.14
N ILE A 70 40.08 16.01 31.96
CA ILE A 70 38.65 16.31 32.23
C ILE A 70 38.40 16.64 33.72
N GLY A 71 37.59 17.65 34.00
CA GLY A 71 37.42 18.20 35.35
C GLY A 71 36.62 17.33 36.32
N ASN A 72 35.62 16.62 35.79
CA ASN A 72 34.78 15.67 36.53
C ASN A 72 34.91 14.28 35.89
N LYS A 73 35.48 13.32 36.63
CA LYS A 73 35.77 11.94 36.17
C LYS A 73 34.80 10.88 36.67
N ASN A 74 34.16 11.12 37.82
CA ASN A 74 33.52 10.07 38.63
C ASN A 74 32.01 10.31 38.72
N PHE A 75 31.27 9.82 37.75
CA PHE A 75 29.80 9.89 37.73
C PHE A 75 29.22 8.73 36.92
N ASP A 76 28.07 8.22 37.37
CA ASP A 76 27.30 7.19 36.69
C ASP A 76 26.02 7.79 36.07
N LEU A 77 25.54 7.18 34.99
CA LEU A 77 24.28 7.53 34.36
C LEU A 77 23.14 6.71 34.99
N ARG A 78 22.12 7.39 35.53
CA ARG A 78 21.00 6.74 36.26
C ARG A 78 19.80 6.38 35.39
N HIS A 79 19.53 7.17 34.35
CA HIS A 79 18.35 7.01 33.48
C HIS A 79 18.73 6.61 32.05
N LEU A 80 20.03 6.49 31.78
CA LEU A 80 20.62 6.17 30.49
C LEU A 80 21.71 5.13 30.72
N GLU A 81 21.76 4.11 29.88
CA GLU A 81 22.82 3.12 29.84
C GLU A 81 23.51 3.16 28.46
N GLU A 82 24.81 2.87 28.42
CA GLU A 82 25.58 2.97 27.18
C GLU A 82 25.39 1.72 26.30
N ALA A 83 24.73 1.90 25.16
CA ALA A 83 24.35 0.82 24.25
C ALA A 83 25.44 0.48 23.23
N TYR A 84 26.32 1.44 22.91
CA TYR A 84 27.47 1.27 22.02
C TYR A 84 28.51 2.38 22.22
N THR A 85 29.79 2.02 22.12
CA THR A 85 30.94 2.94 22.08
C THR A 85 31.83 2.52 20.92
N SER A 86 32.17 3.42 20.00
CA SER A 86 33.17 3.14 18.95
C SER A 86 34.56 2.96 19.58
N GLU A 87 35.42 2.16 18.95
CA GLU A 87 36.79 1.86 19.44
C GLU A 87 37.61 3.11 19.80
N HIS A 88 37.53 4.18 19.00
CA HIS A 88 38.24 5.44 19.23
C HIS A 88 37.37 6.51 19.95
N TRP A 89 36.25 6.11 20.55
CA TRP A 89 35.32 6.95 21.33
C TRP A 89 34.68 8.15 20.59
N ILE A 90 34.81 8.20 19.26
CA ILE A 90 34.24 9.23 18.37
C ILE A 90 32.71 9.19 18.37
N VAL A 91 32.12 7.99 18.40
CA VAL A 91 30.67 7.77 18.43
C VAL A 91 30.28 7.02 19.69
N ARG A 92 29.27 7.53 20.40
CA ARG A 92 28.70 6.93 21.61
C ARG A 92 27.17 6.95 21.51
N VAL A 93 26.52 5.84 21.85
CA VAL A 93 25.06 5.69 21.78
C VAL A 93 24.55 5.19 23.13
N PHE A 94 23.49 5.82 23.63
CA PHE A 94 22.88 5.53 24.92
C PHE A 94 21.41 5.19 24.76
N ARG A 95 20.88 4.26 25.56
CA ARG A 95 19.45 3.89 25.61
C ARG A 95 18.86 4.22 26.98
N VAL A 96 17.55 4.50 27.04
CA VAL A 96 16.86 4.94 28.26
C VAL A 96 16.45 3.73 29.11
N LEU A 97 16.71 3.80 30.42
CA LEU A 97 16.27 2.81 31.40
C LEU A 97 14.78 3.04 31.75
N LYS A 98 13.97 1.97 31.73
CA LYS A 98 12.49 2.05 31.89
C LYS A 98 12.08 2.55 33.30
N PRO A 99 11.38 3.70 33.43
CA PRO A 99 10.91 4.20 34.75
C PRO A 99 9.85 3.30 35.44
N VAL A 100 9.15 2.47 34.68
CA VAL A 100 7.98 1.70 35.12
C VAL A 100 8.30 0.67 36.23
N ILE A 101 9.49 0.06 36.18
CA ILE A 101 9.88 -0.95 37.19
C ILE A 101 10.14 -0.27 38.54
N GLU A 102 10.83 0.87 38.54
CA GLU A 102 11.09 1.65 39.76
C GLU A 102 9.78 2.11 40.41
N LEU A 103 8.83 2.59 39.60
CA LEU A 103 7.53 3.08 40.07
C LEU A 103 6.71 1.98 40.76
N PHE A 104 6.59 0.79 40.17
CA PHE A 104 5.85 -0.31 40.81
C PHE A 104 6.55 -0.85 42.06
N CYS A 105 7.89 -0.90 42.08
CA CYS A 105 8.64 -1.27 43.29
C CYS A 105 8.45 -0.23 44.43
N GLN A 106 8.42 1.07 44.11
CA GLN A 106 8.12 2.12 45.08
C GLN A 106 6.67 2.05 45.59
N LEU A 107 5.71 1.67 44.74
CA LEU A 107 4.32 1.48 45.14
C LEU A 107 4.16 0.35 46.18
N LEU A 108 4.77 -0.82 45.93
CA LEU A 108 4.76 -1.94 46.88
C LEU A 108 5.46 -1.60 48.20
N PHE A 109 6.55 -0.83 48.14
CA PHE A 109 7.30 -0.41 49.34
C PHE A 109 6.53 0.62 50.19
N SER A 110 5.77 1.51 49.56
CA SER A 110 5.04 2.59 50.24
C SER A 110 3.66 2.19 50.76
N HIS A 111 3.02 1.19 50.15
CA HIS A 111 1.65 0.80 50.47
C HIS A 111 1.48 -0.73 50.72
N PRO A 112 2.17 -1.33 51.70
CA PRO A 112 2.16 -2.79 51.96
C PRO A 112 0.84 -3.34 52.55
N HIS A 113 -0.21 -2.52 52.66
CA HIS A 113 -1.48 -2.86 53.31
C HIS A 113 -2.71 -2.46 52.46
N THR A 114 -2.54 -2.21 51.16
CA THR A 114 -3.66 -2.06 50.22
C THR A 114 -4.33 -3.40 49.94
N ALA A 115 -5.56 -3.38 49.42
CA ALA A 115 -6.35 -4.59 49.17
C ALA A 115 -5.61 -5.57 48.23
N ASN A 116 -5.63 -6.86 48.58
CA ASN A 116 -4.79 -7.90 47.96
C ASN A 116 -4.90 -7.97 46.42
N SER A 117 -6.07 -7.67 45.84
CA SER A 117 -6.25 -7.63 44.38
C SER A 117 -5.36 -6.58 43.69
N ILE A 118 -5.21 -5.39 44.29
CA ILE A 118 -4.35 -4.33 43.77
C ILE A 118 -2.87 -4.73 43.87
N LEU A 119 -2.48 -5.38 44.97
CA LEU A 119 -1.12 -5.90 45.14
C LEU A 119 -0.82 -7.02 44.13
N ALA A 120 -1.76 -7.94 43.90
CA ALA A 120 -1.65 -8.99 42.89
C ALA A 120 -1.49 -8.42 41.47
N ASP A 121 -2.28 -7.41 41.08
CA ASP A 121 -2.17 -6.77 39.77
C ASP A 121 -0.82 -6.03 39.58
N VAL A 122 -0.29 -5.42 40.64
CA VAL A 122 1.03 -4.77 40.62
C VAL A 122 2.15 -5.81 40.53
N HIS A 123 2.03 -6.93 41.25
CA HIS A 123 2.93 -8.07 41.13
C HIS A 123 2.88 -8.70 39.73
N ALA A 124 1.71 -8.82 39.10
CA ALA A 124 1.58 -9.29 37.72
C ALA A 124 2.30 -8.37 36.73
N ARG A 125 2.11 -7.04 36.85
CA ARG A 125 2.77 -6.02 36.00
C ARG A 125 4.29 -6.02 36.20
N LEU A 126 4.79 -6.17 37.43
CA LEU A 126 6.22 -6.35 37.72
C LEU A 126 6.76 -7.65 37.14
N GLY A 127 6.02 -8.75 37.26
CA GLY A 127 6.39 -10.05 36.71
C GLY A 127 6.59 -10.00 35.18
N LEU A 128 5.63 -9.43 34.47
CA LEU A 128 5.73 -9.16 33.02
C LEU A 128 6.86 -8.18 32.69
N SER A 129 7.08 -7.15 33.52
CA SER A 129 8.14 -6.17 33.30
C SER A 129 9.54 -6.77 33.44
N PHE A 130 9.79 -7.56 34.49
CA PHE A 130 11.06 -8.29 34.66
C PHE A 130 11.27 -9.33 33.56
N LYS A 131 10.21 -10.01 33.10
CA LYS A 131 10.25 -10.90 31.92
C LYS A 131 10.69 -10.14 30.64
N SER A 132 10.28 -8.87 30.48
CA SER A 132 10.71 -8.01 29.36
C SER A 132 12.16 -7.51 29.45
N VAL A 133 12.84 -7.74 30.57
CA VAL A 133 14.26 -7.40 30.82
C VAL A 133 15.06 -8.67 31.15
N ASP A 134 14.54 -9.83 30.73
CA ASP A 134 15.14 -11.19 30.87
C ASP A 134 15.52 -11.62 32.30
N ASN A 135 15.03 -10.92 33.34
CA ASN A 135 15.22 -11.35 34.72
C ASN A 135 14.14 -12.37 35.11
N ILE A 136 14.26 -13.57 34.57
CA ILE A 136 13.29 -14.66 34.74
C ILE A 136 13.11 -15.04 36.22
N SER A 137 14.14 -14.86 37.06
CA SER A 137 14.07 -15.16 38.49
C SER A 137 13.09 -14.25 39.25
N LEU A 138 13.14 -12.93 39.00
CA LEU A 138 12.19 -11.98 39.57
C LEU A 138 10.83 -12.04 38.86
N ALA A 139 10.82 -12.32 37.55
CA ALA A 139 9.58 -12.55 36.80
C ALA A 139 8.74 -13.67 37.42
N LEU A 140 9.34 -14.85 37.63
CA LEU A 140 8.69 -15.98 38.31
C LEU A 140 8.20 -15.59 39.70
N LYS A 141 9.06 -15.01 40.54
CA LYS A 141 8.69 -14.61 41.91
C LYS A 141 7.47 -13.69 41.93
N HIS A 142 7.44 -12.65 41.09
CA HIS A 142 6.35 -11.69 41.08
C HIS A 142 5.07 -12.27 40.42
N LEU A 143 5.18 -13.09 39.37
CA LEU A 143 4.02 -13.78 38.77
C LEU A 143 3.39 -14.81 39.71
N THR A 144 4.19 -15.59 40.45
CA THR A 144 3.66 -16.56 41.42
C THR A 144 2.87 -15.88 42.54
N ILE A 145 3.41 -14.81 43.13
CA ILE A 145 2.68 -14.04 44.16
C ILE A 145 1.35 -13.50 43.60
N ALA A 146 1.34 -12.96 42.38
CA ALA A 146 0.10 -12.50 41.73
C ALA A 146 -0.92 -13.64 41.51
N PHE A 147 -0.46 -14.85 41.18
CA PHE A 147 -1.31 -16.02 40.98
C PHE A 147 -1.88 -16.56 42.29
N GLU A 148 -1.10 -16.50 43.38
CA GLU A 148 -1.51 -16.93 44.72
C GLU A 148 -2.51 -15.94 45.34
N ASP A 149 -2.16 -14.65 45.44
CA ASP A 149 -2.99 -13.61 46.07
C ASP A 149 -4.20 -13.17 45.22
N GLY A 150 -4.14 -13.37 43.89
CA GLY A 150 -5.18 -12.95 42.96
C GLY A 150 -6.55 -13.55 43.27
N GLN A 151 -7.62 -12.78 43.01
CA GLN A 151 -9.01 -13.21 43.10
C GLN A 151 -9.59 -13.43 41.69
N GLU A 152 -10.74 -14.08 41.55
CA GLU A 152 -11.35 -14.31 40.22
C GLU A 152 -11.72 -13.00 39.49
N GLU A 153 -11.95 -11.91 40.22
CA GLU A 153 -12.23 -10.56 39.70
C GLU A 153 -10.97 -9.69 39.49
N SER A 154 -9.76 -10.26 39.54
CA SER A 154 -8.50 -9.52 39.31
C SER A 154 -8.26 -9.19 37.83
N ALA A 155 -7.48 -8.14 37.53
CA ALA A 155 -7.28 -7.67 36.15
C ALA A 155 -6.42 -8.62 35.30
N PHE A 156 -5.74 -9.59 35.93
CA PHE A 156 -5.02 -10.67 35.25
C PHE A 156 -5.59 -12.04 35.66
N PRO A 157 -6.41 -12.69 34.81
CA PRO A 157 -7.01 -13.98 35.11
C PRO A 157 -5.97 -15.05 35.50
N LYS A 158 -6.31 -15.93 36.45
CA LYS A 158 -5.37 -16.95 36.95
C LYS A 158 -4.82 -17.86 35.84
N HIS A 159 -5.60 -18.18 34.81
CA HIS A 159 -5.13 -18.95 33.65
C HIS A 159 -4.07 -18.20 32.82
N PHE A 160 -4.17 -16.86 32.69
CA PHE A 160 -3.17 -16.04 32.03
C PHE A 160 -1.88 -15.96 32.86
N LEU A 161 -1.98 -15.70 34.16
CA LEU A 161 -0.82 -15.67 35.06
C LEU A 161 -0.08 -17.02 35.05
N ARG A 162 -0.83 -18.13 35.12
CA ARG A 162 -0.30 -19.50 35.02
C ARG A 162 0.40 -19.77 33.69
N PHE A 163 -0.17 -19.30 32.57
CA PHE A 163 0.50 -19.39 31.27
C PHE A 163 1.82 -18.60 31.26
N GLN A 164 1.85 -17.42 31.86
CA GLN A 164 3.08 -16.62 31.95
C GLN A 164 4.15 -17.28 32.84
N ILE A 165 3.76 -17.96 33.92
CA ILE A 165 4.63 -18.77 34.79
C ILE A 165 5.17 -19.99 34.03
N ALA A 166 4.31 -20.76 33.36
CA ALA A 166 4.72 -21.91 32.54
C ALA A 166 5.72 -21.48 31.45
N HIS A 167 5.46 -20.36 30.78
CA HIS A 167 6.35 -19.76 29.79
C HIS A 167 7.65 -19.19 30.40
N CYS A 168 7.70 -18.86 31.69
CA CYS A 168 8.96 -18.53 32.36
C CYS A 168 9.79 -19.78 32.68
N PHE A 169 9.18 -20.91 33.09
CA PHE A 169 9.90 -22.19 33.24
C PHE A 169 10.42 -22.73 31.89
N ASP A 170 9.65 -22.51 30.83
CA ASP A 170 9.99 -22.82 29.43
C ASP A 170 11.27 -22.08 29.00
N ILE A 171 11.30 -20.74 29.17
CA ILE A 171 12.48 -19.91 28.92
C ILE A 171 13.67 -20.28 29.84
N SER A 172 13.43 -20.58 31.12
CA SER A 172 14.48 -20.95 32.07
C SER A 172 15.00 -22.39 31.91
N GLY A 173 14.53 -23.14 30.90
CA GLY A 173 14.96 -24.51 30.63
C GLY A 173 14.42 -25.59 31.59
N ASP A 174 13.52 -25.26 32.52
CA ASP A 174 12.84 -26.26 33.36
C ASP A 174 11.63 -26.85 32.61
N VAL A 175 11.95 -27.57 31.54
CA VAL A 175 11.00 -28.17 30.60
C VAL A 175 9.99 -29.07 31.31
N ARG A 176 10.35 -29.72 32.43
CA ARG A 176 9.44 -30.58 33.18
C ARG A 176 8.31 -29.76 33.82
N LYS A 177 8.64 -28.71 34.57
CA LYS A 177 7.62 -27.81 35.17
C LYS A 177 6.82 -27.07 34.09
N ALA A 178 7.47 -26.65 33.01
CA ALA A 178 6.78 -25.99 31.89
C ALA A 178 5.70 -26.89 31.27
N VAL A 179 6.03 -28.13 30.89
CA VAL A 179 5.07 -29.09 30.32
C VAL A 179 3.99 -29.46 31.32
N GLU A 180 4.31 -29.57 32.60
CA GLU A 180 3.35 -29.87 33.66
C GLU A 180 2.30 -28.75 33.81
N GLU A 181 2.71 -27.48 33.91
CA GLU A 181 1.78 -26.36 34.02
C GLU A 181 1.02 -26.07 32.72
N TYR A 182 1.63 -26.26 31.54
CA TYR A 182 0.92 -26.20 30.26
C TYR A 182 -0.16 -27.30 30.13
N ARG A 183 0.07 -28.51 30.67
CA ARG A 183 -0.96 -29.56 30.69
C ARG A 183 -2.09 -29.26 31.66
N LYS A 184 -1.76 -28.81 32.88
CA LYS A 184 -2.77 -28.33 33.86
C LYS A 184 -3.63 -27.16 33.36
N LEU A 185 -3.20 -26.44 32.32
CA LEU A 185 -4.00 -25.43 31.61
C LEU A 185 -4.90 -26.03 30.50
N ILE A 186 -4.54 -27.17 29.91
CA ILE A 186 -5.38 -27.89 28.93
C ILE A 186 -6.48 -28.68 29.64
N ASP A 187 -6.16 -29.27 30.79
CA ASP A 187 -7.07 -30.07 31.60
C ASP A 187 -8.05 -29.22 32.44
N ASP A 188 -7.87 -27.89 32.47
CA ASP A 188 -8.73 -26.95 33.20
C ASP A 188 -9.96 -26.55 32.38
N SER A 189 -11.14 -27.02 32.83
CA SER A 189 -12.44 -26.72 32.22
C SER A 189 -12.78 -25.22 32.10
N ALA A 190 -12.15 -24.33 32.89
CA ALA A 190 -12.32 -22.89 32.76
C ALA A 190 -11.68 -22.34 31.48
N VAL A 191 -10.57 -22.91 31.01
CA VAL A 191 -9.85 -22.43 29.81
C VAL A 191 -10.69 -22.61 28.55
N ALA A 192 -11.56 -23.64 28.51
CA ALA A 192 -12.51 -23.86 27.42
C ALA A 192 -13.53 -22.72 27.22
N LYS A 193 -13.74 -21.83 28.21
CA LYS A 193 -14.60 -20.65 28.08
C LYS A 193 -13.91 -19.42 27.51
N PHE A 194 -12.57 -19.32 27.60
CA PHE A 194 -11.84 -18.07 27.36
C PHE A 194 -10.91 -18.08 26.14
N GLY A 195 -11.05 -19.08 25.27
CA GLY A 195 -10.87 -18.88 23.82
C GLY A 195 -9.66 -19.54 23.16
N ASN A 196 -9.81 -19.73 21.86
CA ASN A 196 -8.89 -20.48 21.00
C ASN A 196 -7.46 -19.92 20.98
N GLN A 197 -7.27 -18.61 21.18
CA GLN A 197 -5.95 -17.97 21.13
C GLN A 197 -5.00 -18.49 22.22
N LEU A 198 -5.49 -18.68 23.45
CA LEU A 198 -4.67 -19.21 24.55
C LEU A 198 -4.34 -20.70 24.32
N LEU A 199 -5.32 -21.48 23.84
CA LEU A 199 -5.10 -22.88 23.46
C LEU A 199 -4.07 -22.99 22.32
N ALA A 200 -4.17 -22.16 21.28
CA ALA A 200 -3.19 -22.10 20.19
C ALA A 200 -1.79 -21.81 20.73
N ALA A 201 -1.63 -20.80 21.61
CA ALA A 201 -0.36 -20.46 22.22
C ALA A 201 0.23 -21.62 23.07
N ILE A 202 -0.59 -22.31 23.86
CA ILE A 202 -0.16 -23.48 24.65
C ILE A 202 0.28 -24.63 23.74
N TYR A 203 -0.53 -25.00 22.74
CA TYR A 203 -0.18 -26.06 21.78
C TYR A 203 1.07 -25.70 20.95
N CYS A 204 1.25 -24.43 20.62
CA CYS A 204 2.44 -23.90 19.94
C CYS A 204 3.71 -24.07 20.79
N ARG A 205 3.68 -23.70 22.08
CA ARG A 205 4.81 -23.91 23.01
C ARG A 205 5.08 -25.39 23.31
N LEU A 206 4.05 -26.23 23.48
CA LEU A 206 4.22 -27.68 23.64
C LEU A 206 4.80 -28.33 22.38
N GLY A 207 4.41 -27.87 21.19
CA GLY A 207 4.99 -28.29 19.92
C GLY A 207 6.47 -27.94 19.80
N TRP A 208 6.84 -26.71 20.16
CA TRP A 208 8.24 -26.25 20.24
C TRP A 208 9.07 -27.10 21.22
N ILE A 209 8.54 -27.36 22.42
CA ILE A 209 9.19 -28.22 23.41
C ILE A 209 9.41 -29.64 22.88
N SER A 210 8.43 -30.22 22.18
CA SER A 210 8.55 -31.54 21.55
C SER A 210 9.61 -31.56 20.44
N LEU A 211 9.70 -30.49 19.65
CA LEU A 211 10.69 -30.32 18.60
C LEU A 211 12.13 -30.23 19.16
N CYS A 212 12.34 -29.50 20.25
CA CYS A 212 13.63 -29.41 20.94
C CYS A 212 14.00 -30.68 21.70
N ALA A 213 13.02 -31.37 22.32
CA ALA A 213 13.27 -32.58 23.11
C ALA A 213 13.91 -33.71 22.29
N ARG A 214 13.65 -33.75 20.98
CA ARG A 214 14.26 -34.64 19.98
C ARG A 214 15.78 -34.76 20.13
N GLU A 215 16.49 -33.68 20.40
CA GLU A 215 17.97 -33.65 20.44
C GLU A 215 18.56 -34.44 21.62
N ARG A 216 17.70 -34.85 22.57
CA ARG A 216 18.05 -35.64 23.76
C ARG A 216 17.65 -37.12 23.65
N GLU A 217 17.08 -37.52 22.51
CA GLU A 217 16.50 -38.85 22.29
C GLU A 217 17.36 -39.67 21.29
N PRO A 218 17.41 -41.01 21.42
CA PRO A 218 18.12 -41.87 20.46
C PRO A 218 17.57 -41.71 19.03
N GLN A 219 18.43 -41.82 18.01
CA GLN A 219 18.10 -41.56 16.59
C GLN A 219 16.81 -42.24 16.11
N GLU A 220 16.58 -43.49 16.49
CA GLU A 220 15.37 -44.27 16.19
C GLU A 220 14.07 -43.55 16.61
N HIS A 221 14.10 -42.85 17.73
CA HIS A 221 12.96 -42.16 18.35
C HIS A 221 12.82 -40.70 17.89
N GLN A 222 13.86 -40.10 17.28
CA GLN A 222 13.85 -38.69 16.87
C GLN A 222 12.76 -38.38 15.84
N TYR A 223 12.50 -39.29 14.90
CA TYR A 223 11.43 -39.12 13.92
C TYR A 223 10.02 -39.22 14.54
N GLN A 224 9.85 -40.02 15.61
CA GLN A 224 8.58 -40.05 16.35
C GLN A 224 8.32 -38.73 17.05
N LYS A 225 9.34 -38.12 17.68
CA LYS A 225 9.22 -36.79 18.33
C LYS A 225 8.84 -35.69 17.34
N LEU A 226 9.29 -35.79 16.09
CA LEU A 226 8.86 -34.89 15.00
C LEU A 226 7.39 -35.11 14.64
N LYS A 227 6.85 -36.34 14.67
CA LYS A 227 5.43 -36.61 14.46
C LYS A 227 4.57 -36.17 15.65
N ASP A 228 5.07 -36.30 16.87
CA ASP A 228 4.42 -35.78 18.08
C ASP A 228 4.36 -34.24 18.06
N ALA A 229 5.45 -33.58 17.66
CA ALA A 229 5.52 -32.12 17.49
C ALA A 229 4.57 -31.63 16.38
N GLU A 230 4.57 -32.27 15.21
CA GLU A 230 3.62 -31.97 14.13
C GLU A 230 2.15 -32.06 14.61
N LYS A 231 1.81 -33.09 15.40
CA LYS A 231 0.45 -33.28 15.93
C LYS A 231 0.03 -32.19 16.92
N LEU A 232 0.97 -31.63 17.68
CA LEU A 232 0.72 -30.48 18.57
C LEU A 232 0.62 -29.16 17.79
N LEU A 233 1.47 -28.96 16.79
CA LEU A 233 1.50 -27.74 15.98
C LEU A 233 0.31 -27.65 15.01
N CYS A 234 -0.15 -28.78 14.46
CA CYS A 234 -1.41 -28.84 13.70
C CYS A 234 -2.61 -28.45 14.58
N LYS A 235 -2.68 -28.90 15.84
CA LYS A 235 -3.70 -28.41 16.79
C LYS A 235 -3.60 -26.92 17.06
N ALA A 236 -2.39 -26.37 17.22
CA ALA A 236 -2.21 -24.92 17.38
C ALA A 236 -2.81 -24.14 16.17
N ARG A 237 -2.58 -24.65 14.95
CA ARG A 237 -3.13 -24.10 13.70
C ARG A 237 -4.64 -24.31 13.54
N GLU A 238 -5.21 -25.39 14.10
CA GLU A 238 -6.67 -25.59 14.16
C GLU A 238 -7.35 -24.51 15.03
N PHE A 239 -6.72 -24.11 16.14
CA PHE A 239 -7.22 -23.05 17.02
C PHE A 239 -6.90 -21.62 16.51
N SER A 240 -5.76 -21.41 15.85
CA SER A 240 -5.37 -20.13 15.24
C SER A 240 -4.63 -20.33 13.91
N PRO A 241 -5.33 -20.34 12.76
CA PRO A 241 -4.73 -20.58 11.45
C PRO A 241 -3.64 -19.56 11.06
N THR A 242 -3.76 -18.33 11.57
CA THR A 242 -2.88 -17.18 11.30
C THR A 242 -1.83 -16.92 12.38
N ASP A 243 -1.62 -17.85 13.34
CA ASP A 243 -0.45 -17.74 14.22
C ASP A 243 0.84 -17.99 13.42
N SER A 244 1.60 -16.92 13.17
CA SER A 244 2.89 -17.01 12.48
C SER A 244 3.87 -17.96 13.19
N LYS A 245 3.85 -18.03 14.53
CA LYS A 245 4.78 -18.86 15.30
C LYS A 245 4.44 -20.34 15.19
N ALA A 246 3.18 -20.73 15.30
CA ALA A 246 2.75 -22.10 15.03
C ALA A 246 3.08 -22.53 13.59
N ASN A 247 2.84 -21.68 12.60
CA ASN A 247 3.17 -21.98 11.20
C ASN A 247 4.69 -22.03 10.95
N CYS A 248 5.49 -21.18 11.58
CA CYS A 248 6.96 -21.23 11.52
C CYS A 248 7.52 -22.51 12.16
N TYR A 249 7.07 -22.87 13.37
CA TYR A 249 7.49 -24.10 14.05
C TYR A 249 7.05 -25.35 13.28
N LEU A 250 5.90 -25.30 12.60
CA LEU A 250 5.45 -26.39 11.73
C LEU A 250 6.31 -26.49 10.45
N GLY A 251 6.72 -25.35 9.88
CA GLY A 251 7.71 -25.30 8.80
C GLY A 251 9.06 -25.92 9.20
N LEU A 252 9.56 -25.57 10.39
CA LEU A 252 10.76 -26.16 10.98
C LEU A 252 10.64 -27.67 11.15
N CYS A 253 9.54 -28.12 11.74
CA CYS A 253 9.22 -29.54 11.91
C CYS A 253 9.25 -30.29 10.56
N TYR A 254 8.64 -29.73 9.50
CA TYR A 254 8.68 -30.36 8.17
C TYR A 254 10.06 -30.34 7.53
N SER A 255 10.87 -29.28 7.68
CA SER A 255 12.25 -29.26 7.18
C SER A 255 13.15 -30.27 7.89
N GLU A 256 12.96 -30.51 9.20
CA GLU A 256 13.72 -31.52 9.93
C GLU A 256 13.20 -32.95 9.65
N GLN A 257 11.89 -33.15 9.40
CA GLN A 257 11.38 -34.43 8.88
C GLN A 257 12.00 -34.77 7.52
N ARG A 258 12.12 -33.78 6.61
CA ARG A 258 12.81 -33.93 5.33
C ARG A 258 14.27 -34.33 5.52
N ARG A 259 14.98 -33.70 6.46
CA ARG A 259 16.39 -33.98 6.75
C ARG A 259 16.62 -35.42 7.22
N GLU A 260 15.77 -35.94 8.11
CA GLU A 260 15.87 -37.34 8.56
C GLU A 260 15.43 -38.35 7.49
N LEU A 261 14.49 -37.99 6.61
CA LEU A 261 14.12 -38.81 5.46
C LEU A 261 15.23 -38.83 4.38
N ALA A 262 15.97 -37.73 4.20
CA ALA A 262 17.09 -37.66 3.26
C ALA A 262 18.25 -38.58 3.66
N LYS A 263 18.67 -38.58 4.94
CA LYS A 263 19.69 -39.54 5.45
C LYS A 263 19.34 -40.99 5.11
N LYS A 264 18.08 -41.37 5.32
CA LYS A 264 17.60 -42.74 5.02
C LYS A 264 17.63 -43.11 3.54
N VAL A 265 17.62 -42.12 2.64
CA VAL A 265 17.83 -42.32 1.19
C VAL A 265 19.33 -42.45 0.84
N GLU A 266 20.22 -41.89 1.67
CA GLU A 266 21.67 -41.99 1.51
C GLU A 266 22.27 -43.24 2.18
N GLU A 267 21.60 -43.78 3.21
CA GLU A 267 22.01 -44.98 3.97
C GLU A 267 21.63 -46.32 3.30
N GLU A 268 20.71 -46.32 2.31
CA GLU A 268 20.33 -47.54 1.58
C GLU A 268 21.39 -47.96 0.53
N PRO A 269 21.91 -49.22 0.55
CA PRO A 269 22.96 -49.63 -0.38
C PRO A 269 22.53 -49.64 -1.85
N GLN A 270 23.31 -48.98 -2.73
CA GLN A 270 23.08 -48.90 -4.18
C GLN A 270 23.28 -50.21 -4.97
N ASN A 271 23.12 -51.37 -4.33
CA ASN A 271 23.38 -52.69 -4.91
C ASN A 271 22.30 -53.74 -4.56
N THR A 272 21.06 -53.30 -4.29
CA THR A 272 19.89 -54.19 -4.18
C THR A 272 19.35 -54.58 -5.56
N PRO A 273 19.00 -55.85 -5.82
CA PRO A 273 18.48 -56.28 -7.12
C PRO A 273 17.14 -55.62 -7.51
N ASN A 274 16.84 -55.59 -8.81
CA ASN A 274 15.73 -54.87 -9.47
C ASN A 274 14.29 -55.11 -8.94
N GLY A 275 14.07 -55.96 -7.94
CA GLY A 275 12.75 -56.17 -7.33
C GLY A 275 12.31 -55.12 -6.30
N GLN A 276 13.23 -54.29 -5.76
CA GLN A 276 12.94 -53.42 -4.60
C GLN A 276 12.81 -51.91 -4.92
N GLN A 277 12.82 -51.49 -6.18
CA GLN A 277 12.78 -50.07 -6.55
C GLN A 277 11.56 -49.31 -5.99
N GLN A 278 10.43 -49.99 -5.74
CA GLN A 278 9.24 -49.39 -5.09
C GLN A 278 9.52 -48.86 -3.67
N HIS A 279 10.43 -49.48 -2.91
CA HIS A 279 10.77 -49.00 -1.57
C HIS A 279 11.55 -47.69 -1.61
N ILE A 280 12.48 -47.52 -2.56
CA ILE A 280 13.34 -46.32 -2.67
C ILE A 280 12.52 -45.07 -3.04
N HIS A 281 11.44 -45.23 -3.82
CA HIS A 281 10.57 -44.12 -4.19
C HIS A 281 9.81 -43.50 -3.01
N GLN A 282 9.46 -44.28 -1.98
CA GLN A 282 8.56 -43.82 -0.92
C GLN A 282 9.21 -42.83 0.07
N PRO A 283 10.44 -43.05 0.62
CA PRO A 283 11.14 -42.07 1.43
C PRO A 283 11.45 -40.78 0.67
N ARG A 284 11.83 -40.89 -0.62
CA ARG A 284 12.14 -39.74 -1.47
C ARG A 284 10.90 -38.87 -1.74
N TYR A 285 9.78 -39.48 -2.12
CA TYR A 285 8.49 -38.80 -2.26
C TYR A 285 8.06 -38.12 -0.95
N ASN A 286 8.23 -38.79 0.19
CA ASN A 286 7.92 -38.22 1.50
C ASN A 286 8.84 -37.02 1.85
N ALA A 287 10.12 -37.06 1.47
CA ALA A 287 11.07 -35.96 1.68
C ALA A 287 10.73 -34.74 0.81
N ASP A 288 10.32 -34.94 -0.45
CA ASP A 288 9.89 -33.87 -1.35
C ASP A 288 8.53 -33.28 -0.90
N GLN A 289 7.59 -34.12 -0.45
CA GLN A 289 6.34 -33.66 0.15
C GLN A 289 6.57 -32.88 1.46
N ALA A 290 7.54 -33.29 2.29
CA ALA A 290 7.94 -32.55 3.47
C ALA A 290 8.59 -31.19 3.10
N ALA A 291 9.37 -31.12 2.02
CA ALA A 291 9.88 -29.85 1.49
C ALA A 291 8.74 -28.88 1.13
N GLN A 292 7.74 -29.38 0.40
CA GLN A 292 6.58 -28.60 -0.02
C GLN A 292 5.73 -28.15 1.19
N ASN A 293 5.51 -29.03 2.17
CA ASN A 293 4.77 -28.69 3.39
C ASN A 293 5.51 -27.66 4.25
N ALA A 294 6.85 -27.75 4.32
CA ALA A 294 7.69 -26.75 4.99
C ALA A 294 7.55 -25.37 4.30
N PHE A 295 7.70 -25.31 2.98
CA PHE A 295 7.59 -24.07 2.21
C PHE A 295 6.20 -23.41 2.35
N VAL A 296 5.12 -24.19 2.28
CA VAL A 296 3.76 -23.67 2.50
C VAL A 296 3.60 -23.12 3.92
N SER A 297 4.09 -23.83 4.93
CA SER A 297 3.97 -23.40 6.34
C SER A 297 4.78 -22.13 6.63
N TYR A 298 6.01 -22.03 6.11
CA TYR A 298 6.82 -20.81 6.20
C TYR A 298 6.20 -19.64 5.44
N ARG A 299 5.59 -19.89 4.27
CA ARG A 299 4.87 -18.84 3.55
C ARG A 299 3.69 -18.30 4.34
N THR A 300 2.84 -19.17 4.91
CA THR A 300 1.74 -18.73 5.78
C THR A 300 2.24 -17.97 7.01
N ALA A 301 3.44 -18.29 7.52
CA ALA A 301 4.09 -17.52 8.59
C ALA A 301 4.50 -16.12 8.13
N ILE A 302 5.16 -15.97 6.96
CA ILE A 302 5.48 -14.65 6.37
C ILE A 302 4.20 -13.84 6.11
N ASP A 303 3.20 -14.46 5.47
CA ASP A 303 1.92 -13.84 5.12
C ASP A 303 1.14 -13.36 6.38
N SER A 304 1.53 -13.83 7.58
CA SER A 304 0.95 -13.44 8.89
C SER A 304 1.83 -12.47 9.70
N ASP A 305 3.16 -12.64 9.69
CA ASP A 305 4.14 -11.73 10.30
C ASP A 305 5.46 -11.79 9.49
N GLU A 306 5.67 -10.80 8.62
CA GLU A 306 6.88 -10.68 7.80
C GLU A 306 8.14 -10.32 8.61
N SER A 307 8.00 -9.94 9.89
CA SER A 307 9.03 -9.23 10.66
C SER A 307 9.94 -10.11 11.54
N ASP A 308 9.56 -11.37 11.79
CA ASP A 308 10.37 -12.27 12.62
C ASP A 308 11.57 -12.84 11.83
N ALA A 309 12.78 -12.42 12.22
CA ALA A 309 14.05 -12.89 11.68
C ALA A 309 14.23 -14.43 11.76
N ASN A 310 13.56 -15.11 12.69
CA ASN A 310 13.60 -16.57 12.79
C ASN A 310 12.96 -17.25 11.57
N ILE A 311 11.90 -16.68 11.01
CA ILE A 311 11.19 -17.23 9.84
C ILE A 311 12.13 -17.20 8.63
N TRP A 312 12.72 -16.04 8.37
CA TRP A 312 13.68 -15.83 7.28
C TRP A 312 14.93 -16.70 7.41
N ARG A 313 15.47 -16.87 8.63
CA ARG A 313 16.55 -17.82 8.90
C ARG A 313 16.13 -19.26 8.57
N SER A 314 14.95 -19.68 9.01
CA SER A 314 14.46 -21.06 8.81
C SER A 314 14.21 -21.38 7.34
N ILE A 315 13.78 -20.38 6.56
CA ILE A 315 13.68 -20.46 5.10
C ILE A 315 15.07 -20.58 4.45
N GLY A 316 16.06 -19.82 4.91
CA GLY A 316 17.45 -19.94 4.45
C GLY A 316 18.03 -21.34 4.64
N VAL A 317 17.79 -21.94 5.81
CA VAL A 317 18.15 -23.34 6.08
C VAL A 317 17.43 -24.31 5.14
N LEU A 318 16.13 -24.11 4.86
CA LEU A 318 15.39 -24.94 3.90
C LEU A 318 15.96 -24.84 2.48
N TYR A 319 16.33 -23.65 2.00
CA TYR A 319 16.98 -23.45 0.70
C TYR A 319 18.38 -24.06 0.64
N GLN A 320 19.16 -23.96 1.71
CA GLN A 320 20.45 -24.64 1.83
C GLN A 320 20.29 -26.17 1.74
N GLN A 321 19.28 -26.74 2.41
CA GLN A 321 18.90 -28.15 2.25
C GLN A 321 18.32 -28.50 0.85
N GLN A 322 17.97 -27.53 0.01
CA GLN A 322 17.57 -27.74 -1.38
C GLN A 322 18.74 -27.54 -2.36
N ASN A 323 19.96 -27.31 -1.85
CA ASN A 323 21.13 -26.94 -2.64
C ASN A 323 20.90 -25.68 -3.52
N GLN A 324 20.16 -24.70 -2.97
CA GLN A 324 19.86 -23.41 -3.57
C GLN A 324 20.56 -22.29 -2.77
N PRO A 325 21.88 -22.09 -2.93
CA PRO A 325 22.67 -21.27 -2.01
C PRO A 325 22.49 -19.77 -2.23
N ILE A 326 21.97 -19.33 -3.39
CA ILE A 326 21.67 -17.92 -3.66
C ILE A 326 20.39 -17.50 -2.93
N ASP A 327 19.35 -18.32 -3.01
CA ASP A 327 18.07 -18.13 -2.32
C ASP A 327 18.25 -18.25 -0.80
N ALA A 328 19.11 -19.17 -0.35
CA ALA A 328 19.56 -19.26 1.04
C ALA A 328 20.27 -17.99 1.51
N LEU A 329 21.22 -17.46 0.72
CA LEU A 329 21.91 -16.21 1.01
C LEU A 329 20.93 -15.03 1.13
N GLN A 330 19.95 -14.91 0.23
CA GLN A 330 18.96 -13.83 0.29
C GLN A 330 18.08 -13.94 1.54
N ALA A 331 17.63 -15.16 1.90
CA ALA A 331 16.83 -15.39 3.10
C ALA A 331 17.61 -15.10 4.41
N PHE A 332 18.89 -15.52 4.50
CA PHE A 332 19.75 -15.15 5.62
C PHE A 332 20.07 -13.65 5.66
N ALA A 333 20.25 -13.00 4.51
CA ALA A 333 20.45 -11.55 4.42
C ALA A 333 19.23 -10.78 4.96
N CYS A 334 18.01 -11.18 4.61
CA CYS A 334 16.78 -10.65 5.20
C CYS A 334 16.73 -10.85 6.72
N ALA A 335 17.08 -12.04 7.21
CA ALA A 335 17.07 -12.34 8.65
C ALA A 335 17.99 -11.41 9.46
N VAL A 336 19.22 -11.16 9.00
CA VAL A 336 20.16 -10.25 9.69
C VAL A 336 19.84 -8.77 9.47
N GLN A 337 19.11 -8.41 8.40
CA GLN A 337 18.59 -7.05 8.21
C GLN A 337 17.41 -6.73 9.14
N LEU A 338 16.56 -7.73 9.43
CA LEU A 338 15.49 -7.63 10.42
C LEU A 338 16.06 -7.54 11.85
N ASN A 339 17.09 -8.35 12.16
CA ASN A 339 17.76 -8.31 13.46
C ASN A 339 19.28 -8.56 13.33
N ASP A 340 20.07 -7.47 13.34
CA ASP A 340 21.54 -7.50 13.27
C ASP A 340 22.18 -8.18 14.50
N ARG A 341 21.44 -8.38 15.60
CA ARG A 341 21.87 -9.16 16.78
C ARG A 341 21.40 -10.62 16.76
N HIS A 342 20.94 -11.14 15.62
CA HIS A 342 20.43 -12.51 15.53
C HIS A 342 21.57 -13.54 15.36
N PHE A 343 22.17 -13.96 16.48
CA PHE A 343 23.29 -14.94 16.55
C PHE A 343 23.19 -16.07 15.51
N GLY A 344 22.08 -16.81 15.51
CA GLY A 344 21.91 -17.98 14.64
C GLY A 344 21.84 -17.67 13.15
N ALA A 345 21.44 -16.45 12.75
CA ALA A 345 21.38 -16.07 11.34
C ALA A 345 22.77 -15.69 10.81
N TRP A 346 23.58 -15.01 11.63
CA TRP A 346 25.00 -14.78 11.35
C TRP A 346 25.81 -16.08 11.32
N LEU A 347 25.51 -17.03 12.22
CA LEU A 347 26.15 -18.34 12.24
C LEU A 347 25.86 -19.15 10.97
N ASP A 348 24.59 -19.28 10.58
CA ASP A 348 24.21 -20.06 9.40
C ASP A 348 24.66 -19.39 8.08
N LEU A 349 24.71 -18.06 8.04
CA LEU A 349 25.32 -17.30 6.94
C LEU A 349 26.84 -17.54 6.85
N GLY A 350 27.54 -17.62 7.98
CA GLY A 350 28.95 -17.99 8.03
C GLY A 350 29.18 -19.42 7.52
N HIS A 351 28.37 -20.38 7.97
CA HIS A 351 28.37 -21.75 7.44
C HIS A 351 28.11 -21.78 5.92
N LEU A 352 27.19 -20.95 5.41
CA LEU A 352 26.88 -20.89 3.98
C LEU A 352 28.10 -20.42 3.16
N TYR A 353 28.78 -19.35 3.57
CA TYR A 353 30.01 -18.88 2.91
C TYR A 353 31.16 -19.89 3.05
N GLU A 354 31.32 -20.52 4.21
CA GLU A 354 32.38 -21.50 4.47
C GLU A 354 32.23 -22.76 3.59
N ASN A 355 31.00 -23.27 3.42
CA ASN A 355 30.72 -24.38 2.50
C ASN A 355 31.11 -24.06 1.04
N HIS A 356 31.11 -22.77 0.67
CA HIS A 356 31.54 -22.27 -0.64
C HIS A 356 33.01 -21.79 -0.67
N ARG A 357 33.78 -22.07 0.40
CA ARG A 357 35.21 -21.70 0.58
C ARG A 357 35.49 -20.20 0.61
N GLN A 358 34.48 -19.38 0.92
CA GLN A 358 34.60 -17.94 1.08
C GLN A 358 34.93 -17.58 2.53
N TYR A 359 36.13 -17.96 2.96
CA TYR A 359 36.53 -17.87 4.37
C TYR A 359 36.67 -16.43 4.89
N ALA A 360 36.91 -15.43 4.03
CA ALA A 360 36.96 -14.03 4.44
C ALA A 360 35.56 -13.48 4.78
N GLU A 361 34.57 -13.80 3.95
CA GLU A 361 33.16 -13.46 4.13
C GLU A 361 32.54 -14.27 5.30
N ALA A 362 32.90 -15.56 5.42
CA ALA A 362 32.52 -16.40 6.55
C ALA A 362 33.08 -15.87 7.88
N LEU A 363 34.36 -15.47 7.92
CA LEU A 363 34.98 -14.85 9.10
C LEU A 363 34.26 -13.57 9.53
N ALA A 364 33.88 -12.70 8.58
CA ALA A 364 33.11 -11.50 8.89
C ALA A 364 31.72 -11.82 9.49
N ALA A 365 31.03 -12.85 8.97
CA ALA A 365 29.77 -13.32 9.53
C ALA A 365 29.94 -13.95 10.92
N TYR A 366 30.97 -14.78 11.13
CA TYR A 366 31.28 -15.40 12.41
C TYR A 366 31.71 -14.40 13.49
N ILE A 367 32.45 -13.34 13.14
CA ILE A 367 32.77 -12.25 14.07
C ILE A 367 31.49 -11.51 14.50
N LYS A 368 30.55 -11.26 13.58
CA LYS A 368 29.24 -10.70 13.93
C LYS A 368 28.40 -11.65 14.79
N ALA A 369 28.41 -12.96 14.53
CA ALA A 369 27.79 -13.94 15.41
C ALA A 369 28.41 -13.88 16.82
N LEU A 370 29.75 -13.81 16.93
CA LEU A 370 30.47 -13.68 18.20
C LEU A 370 30.08 -12.41 18.98
N GLN A 371 29.84 -11.30 18.28
CA GLN A 371 29.37 -10.04 18.88
C GLN A 371 27.89 -10.05 19.26
N ALA A 372 27.09 -10.97 18.70
CA ALA A 372 25.65 -11.06 18.91
C ALA A 372 25.23 -11.92 20.12
N SER A 373 26.12 -12.75 20.69
CA SER A 373 25.85 -13.58 21.87
C SER A 373 26.72 -13.19 23.07
N THR A 374 26.11 -13.19 24.26
CA THR A 374 26.83 -13.08 25.54
C THR A 374 27.60 -14.35 25.89
N GLU A 375 27.08 -15.51 25.49
CA GLU A 375 27.70 -16.83 25.65
C GLU A 375 27.81 -17.52 24.27
N PRO A 376 28.83 -17.18 23.46
CA PRO A 376 29.05 -17.83 22.17
C PRO A 376 29.70 -19.21 22.35
N PRO A 377 29.32 -20.23 21.53
CA PRO A 377 29.90 -21.57 21.62
C PRO A 377 31.42 -21.59 21.44
N GLU A 378 32.11 -22.43 22.21
CA GLU A 378 33.57 -22.54 22.16
C GLU A 378 34.06 -23.00 20.77
N GLN A 379 33.29 -23.86 20.08
CA GLN A 379 33.60 -24.31 18.71
C GLN A 379 33.63 -23.14 17.70
N LEU A 380 32.82 -22.10 17.90
CA LEU A 380 32.83 -20.92 17.04
C LEU A 380 34.14 -20.12 17.22
N ARG A 381 34.60 -19.97 18.47
CA ARG A 381 35.87 -19.29 18.78
C ARG A 381 37.06 -20.05 18.19
N THR A 382 37.09 -21.39 18.31
CA THR A 382 38.18 -22.19 17.73
C THR A 382 38.13 -22.22 16.20
N ARG A 383 36.94 -22.20 15.55
CA ARG A 383 36.86 -22.12 14.08
C ARG A 383 37.24 -20.74 13.54
N ILE A 384 36.86 -19.65 14.22
CA ILE A 384 37.35 -18.29 13.91
C ILE A 384 38.89 -18.28 13.92
N PHE A 385 39.52 -18.73 15.00
CA PHE A 385 40.98 -18.78 15.12
C PHE A 385 41.65 -19.65 14.04
N ALA A 386 41.05 -20.80 13.70
CA ALA A 386 41.55 -21.66 12.63
C ALA A 386 41.51 -20.93 11.27
N ILE A 387 40.39 -20.28 10.94
CA ILE A 387 40.23 -19.49 9.70
C ILE A 387 41.20 -18.31 9.67
N GLU A 388 41.36 -17.56 10.77
CA GLU A 388 42.32 -16.47 10.87
C GLU A 388 43.77 -16.95 10.65
N HIS A 389 44.13 -18.10 11.22
CA HIS A 389 45.44 -18.73 11.00
C HIS A 389 45.63 -19.19 9.55
N GLU A 390 44.66 -19.90 8.96
CA GLU A 390 44.67 -20.33 7.55
C GLU A 390 44.82 -19.12 6.59
N LEU A 391 44.09 -18.03 6.85
CA LEU A 391 44.20 -16.78 6.09
C LEU A 391 45.55 -16.07 6.32
N SER A 392 46.11 -16.10 7.53
CA SER A 392 47.38 -15.42 7.85
C SER A 392 48.56 -15.97 7.05
N GLN A 393 48.63 -17.30 6.88
CA GLN A 393 49.66 -17.96 6.08
C GLN A 393 49.62 -17.57 4.60
N ILE A 394 48.47 -17.06 4.13
CA ILE A 394 48.22 -16.66 2.75
C ILE A 394 48.39 -15.13 2.56
N GLY A 395 48.75 -14.39 3.62
CA GLY A 395 48.90 -12.93 3.59
C GLY A 395 47.63 -12.15 3.98
N GLY A 396 46.71 -12.81 4.68
CA GLY A 396 45.48 -12.21 5.22
C GLY A 396 44.27 -12.27 4.27
N PRO A 397 43.06 -11.92 4.77
CA PRO A 397 41.79 -12.11 4.06
C PRO A 397 41.76 -11.44 2.69
N LYS A 398 42.30 -10.23 2.55
CA LYS A 398 42.35 -9.52 1.25
C LYS A 398 43.17 -10.28 0.20
N ASN A 399 44.29 -10.87 0.60
CA ASN A 399 45.15 -11.64 -0.31
C ASN A 399 44.50 -13.00 -0.63
N TYR A 400 43.80 -13.61 0.34
CA TYR A 400 43.00 -14.80 0.11
C TYR A 400 41.88 -14.58 -0.91
N SER A 401 41.03 -13.55 -0.74
CA SER A 401 39.93 -13.28 -1.69
C SER A 401 40.45 -12.96 -3.10
N LEU A 402 41.64 -12.37 -3.22
CA LEU A 402 42.33 -12.11 -4.49
C LEU A 402 42.86 -13.43 -5.12
N LEU A 403 43.48 -14.29 -4.33
CA LEU A 403 43.95 -15.61 -4.76
C LEU A 403 42.80 -16.56 -5.11
N LEU A 404 41.67 -16.49 -4.40
CA LEU A 404 40.44 -17.22 -4.72
C LEU A 404 39.90 -16.76 -6.09
N HIS A 405 39.85 -15.44 -6.35
CA HIS A 405 39.51 -14.90 -7.67
C HIS A 405 40.47 -15.36 -8.77
N GLN A 406 41.78 -15.37 -8.52
CA GLN A 406 42.79 -15.83 -9.49
C GLN A 406 42.72 -17.34 -9.74
N GLN A 407 42.57 -18.18 -8.71
CA GLN A 407 42.36 -19.62 -8.86
C GLN A 407 41.07 -19.92 -9.63
N HIS A 408 39.99 -19.18 -9.37
CA HIS A 408 38.76 -19.30 -10.14
C HIS A 408 38.94 -18.87 -11.60
N GLN A 409 39.88 -17.97 -11.91
CA GLN A 409 40.21 -17.58 -13.30
C GLN A 409 41.08 -18.62 -14.03
N THR A 410 41.96 -19.35 -13.31
CA THR A 410 42.87 -20.33 -13.92
C THR A 410 42.29 -21.76 -14.00
N ASN A 411 41.57 -22.23 -12.96
CA ASN A 411 41.03 -23.59 -12.91
C ASN A 411 39.60 -23.69 -13.47
N ARG A 412 39.48 -23.98 -14.78
CA ARG A 412 38.18 -24.19 -15.47
C ARG A 412 37.53 -25.57 -15.22
N ARG A 413 37.74 -26.19 -14.06
CA ARG A 413 37.37 -27.61 -13.79
C ARG A 413 36.94 -27.93 -12.35
N SER A 414 36.64 -26.94 -11.53
CA SER A 414 36.16 -27.12 -10.15
C SER A 414 34.82 -26.43 -9.93
N ASP A 415 33.81 -27.18 -9.48
CA ASP A 415 32.41 -26.75 -9.34
C ASP A 415 32.14 -25.82 -8.13
N LEU A 416 33.00 -24.82 -7.94
CA LEU A 416 32.90 -23.84 -6.85
C LEU A 416 32.01 -22.67 -7.28
N ILE A 417 30.78 -22.67 -6.79
CA ILE A 417 29.84 -21.54 -6.86
C ILE A 417 30.36 -20.44 -5.94
N LEU A 418 30.61 -19.24 -6.48
CA LEU A 418 31.00 -18.06 -5.71
C LEU A 418 29.75 -17.23 -5.39
N LEU A 419 29.49 -17.00 -4.11
CA LEU A 419 28.35 -16.25 -3.61
C LEU A 419 28.66 -14.74 -3.53
N PRO A 420 27.68 -13.86 -3.80
CA PRO A 420 27.80 -12.43 -3.57
C PRO A 420 28.20 -12.08 -2.12
N THR A 421 28.94 -10.99 -1.95
CA THR A 421 29.17 -10.39 -0.62
C THR A 421 27.85 -9.94 0.01
N ILE A 422 27.78 -9.93 1.34
CA ILE A 422 26.55 -9.59 2.07
C ILE A 422 26.04 -8.18 1.74
N GLU A 423 26.94 -7.22 1.52
CA GLU A 423 26.61 -5.84 1.14
C GLU A 423 25.94 -5.74 -0.24
N ASN A 424 26.22 -6.69 -1.14
CA ASN A 424 25.55 -6.82 -2.43
C ASN A 424 24.24 -7.61 -2.29
N ALA A 425 24.19 -8.64 -1.44
CA ALA A 425 22.95 -9.33 -1.10
C ALA A 425 21.90 -8.39 -0.47
N TRP A 426 22.35 -7.42 0.35
CA TRP A 426 21.50 -6.38 0.92
C TRP A 426 20.86 -5.43 -0.11
N GLN A 427 21.44 -5.32 -1.31
CA GLN A 427 20.89 -4.53 -2.41
C GLN A 427 19.82 -5.30 -3.20
N LEU A 428 19.73 -6.63 -3.04
CA LEU A 428 18.74 -7.50 -3.69
C LEU A 428 17.36 -7.43 -2.99
N GLY A 429 16.77 -6.24 -3.00
CA GLY A 429 15.32 -6.07 -3.08
C GLY A 429 14.48 -6.57 -1.90
N ILE A 430 14.75 -6.12 -0.67
CA ILE A 430 13.71 -6.15 0.38
C ILE A 430 12.46 -5.41 -0.15
N PRO A 431 11.25 -5.99 -0.13
CA PRO A 431 10.04 -5.30 -0.55
C PRO A 431 9.87 -3.96 0.16
N ALA A 432 9.33 -2.96 -0.54
CA ALA A 432 9.07 -1.64 0.05
C ALA A 432 8.14 -1.73 1.27
N GLN A 433 7.17 -2.67 1.24
CA GLN A 433 6.34 -3.02 2.40
C GLN A 433 7.17 -3.37 3.65
N VAL A 434 8.14 -4.29 3.54
CA VAL A 434 8.95 -4.74 4.68
C VAL A 434 9.90 -3.65 5.18
N ARG A 435 10.44 -2.79 4.30
CA ARG A 435 11.25 -1.62 4.71
C ARG A 435 10.43 -0.54 5.40
N GLN A 436 9.21 -0.27 4.92
CA GLN A 436 8.27 0.64 5.58
C GLN A 436 7.84 0.07 6.94
N ARG A 437 7.40 -1.20 6.97
CA ARG A 437 7.08 -1.93 8.21
C ARG A 437 8.26 -2.01 9.18
N LEU A 438 9.51 -2.06 8.73
CA LEU A 438 10.69 -1.96 9.60
C LEU A 438 10.85 -0.58 10.26
N ALA A 439 10.51 0.50 9.55
CA ALA A 439 10.44 1.84 10.15
C ALA A 439 9.24 1.94 11.10
N ASP A 440 8.07 1.46 10.69
CA ASP A 440 6.84 1.49 11.47
C ASP A 440 6.92 0.60 12.73
N LEU A 441 7.61 -0.54 12.68
CA LEU A 441 7.87 -1.41 13.83
C LEU A 441 8.90 -0.80 14.79
N LYS A 442 9.91 -0.08 14.28
CA LYS A 442 10.81 0.71 15.13
C LYS A 442 10.06 1.86 15.80
N ASN A 443 9.18 2.54 15.06
CA ASN A 443 8.30 3.59 15.59
C ASN A 443 7.29 3.02 16.61
N HIS A 444 6.65 1.88 16.34
CA HIS A 444 5.78 1.17 17.29
C HIS A 444 6.54 0.67 18.52
N THR A 445 7.77 0.19 18.37
CA THR A 445 8.60 -0.20 19.52
C THR A 445 8.92 1.02 20.41
N VAL A 446 9.06 2.21 19.82
CA VAL A 446 9.22 3.49 20.54
C VAL A 446 7.90 4.01 21.13
N LEU A 447 6.76 3.86 20.45
CA LEU A 447 5.43 4.22 20.94
C LEU A 447 4.97 3.31 22.09
N ASN A 448 5.13 1.99 21.94
CA ASN A 448 4.91 0.99 23.01
C ASN A 448 5.84 1.22 24.22
N TYR A 449 6.96 1.94 24.04
CA TYR A 449 7.86 2.42 25.10
C TYR A 449 7.40 3.73 25.77
N ARG A 450 6.64 4.57 25.06
CA ARG A 450 6.02 5.79 25.59
C ARG A 450 4.73 5.50 26.36
N GLU A 451 3.87 4.64 25.83
CA GLU A 451 2.52 4.39 26.37
C GLU A 451 2.44 3.18 27.31
N GLY A 452 3.43 2.29 27.28
CA GLY A 452 3.64 1.29 28.33
C GLY A 452 2.98 -0.07 28.09
N SER A 453 3.55 -0.84 27.15
CA SER A 453 3.21 -2.24 26.82
C SER A 453 1.96 -2.41 25.92
N PRO A 454 2.01 -3.29 24.89
CA PRO A 454 0.89 -3.53 23.97
C PRO A 454 -0.19 -4.44 24.59
N LEU A 455 -0.75 -4.03 25.73
CA LEU A 455 -1.89 -4.68 26.39
C LEU A 455 -3.01 -3.70 26.78
N TRP A 456 -2.78 -2.39 26.75
CA TRP A 456 -3.80 -1.35 26.91
C TRP A 456 -3.34 -0.04 26.23
N SER A 457 -4.22 0.64 25.49
CA SER A 457 -4.15 2.11 25.42
C SER A 457 -4.94 2.71 26.59
N MET A 458 -4.58 3.92 27.06
CA MET A 458 -5.42 4.61 28.05
C MET A 458 -6.77 5.05 27.47
N GLN A 459 -6.85 5.29 26.16
CA GLN A 459 -8.03 5.82 25.49
C GLN A 459 -9.17 4.79 25.42
N GLU A 460 -8.86 3.51 25.20
CA GLU A 460 -9.83 2.42 25.30
C GLU A 460 -10.37 2.26 26.74
N LEU A 461 -9.49 2.31 27.75
CA LEU A 461 -9.89 2.20 29.16
C LEU A 461 -10.79 3.38 29.60
N ILE A 462 -10.54 4.58 29.04
CA ILE A 462 -11.37 5.77 29.21
C ILE A 462 -12.73 5.57 28.52
N ALA A 463 -12.76 5.10 27.28
CA ALA A 463 -13.99 4.86 26.53
C ALA A 463 -14.90 3.82 27.21
N ASP A 464 -14.34 2.70 27.67
CA ASP A 464 -15.09 1.67 28.40
C ASP A 464 -15.60 2.19 29.76
N SER A 465 -14.84 3.05 30.44
CA SER A 465 -15.28 3.73 31.66
C SER A 465 -16.44 4.72 31.42
N MET A 466 -16.65 5.18 30.19
CA MET A 466 -17.75 6.09 29.80
C MET A 466 -18.97 5.35 29.21
N GLN A 467 -18.80 4.14 28.68
CA GLN A 467 -19.89 3.31 28.13
C GLN A 467 -20.79 2.64 29.20
N MET A 468 -20.46 2.77 30.49
CA MET A 468 -21.23 2.18 31.60
C MET A 468 -22.48 3.00 31.95
N ASP A 469 -23.41 3.08 31.01
CA ASP A 469 -24.72 3.73 31.17
C ASP A 469 -25.56 3.02 32.24
N SER A 470 -25.57 3.61 33.43
CA SER A 470 -26.44 3.23 34.55
C SER A 470 -26.97 4.50 35.23
N PRO A 471 -28.27 4.54 35.61
CA PRO A 471 -28.96 5.81 35.84
C PRO A 471 -28.40 6.61 37.02
N ILE A 472 -28.18 7.91 36.75
CA ILE A 472 -27.48 8.89 37.60
C ILE A 472 -28.13 9.02 38.99
N THR A 473 -27.68 8.19 39.94
CA THR A 473 -28.19 8.14 41.33
C THR A 473 -27.14 7.79 42.40
N SER A 474 -25.88 7.52 42.02
CA SER A 474 -24.82 7.07 42.95
C SER A 474 -23.65 8.05 43.02
N ASN A 475 -23.53 8.78 44.13
CA ASN A 475 -22.33 9.58 44.47
C ASN A 475 -21.15 8.71 44.97
N LYS A 476 -20.95 7.53 44.37
CA LYS A 476 -19.85 6.60 44.67
C LYS A 476 -19.24 6.08 43.38
N LEU A 477 -18.04 6.57 43.07
CA LEU A 477 -17.19 6.07 41.98
C LEU A 477 -16.92 4.57 42.12
N THR A 478 -16.91 3.84 41.01
CA THR A 478 -16.48 2.42 40.97
C THR A 478 -15.00 2.29 41.37
N PRO A 479 -14.50 1.06 41.70
CA PRO A 479 -13.08 0.85 41.94
C PRO A 479 -12.22 1.30 40.75
N THR A 480 -12.60 0.90 39.53
CA THR A 480 -11.93 1.28 38.28
C THR A 480 -11.91 2.80 38.07
N GLN A 481 -13.04 3.49 38.28
CA GLN A 481 -13.12 4.95 38.17
C GLN A 481 -12.26 5.68 39.21
N ARG A 482 -12.14 5.14 40.44
CA ARG A 482 -11.20 5.67 41.44
C ARG A 482 -9.74 5.46 41.04
N GLN A 483 -9.43 4.33 40.42
CA GLN A 483 -8.09 4.00 39.95
C GLN A 483 -7.68 4.88 38.76
N ILE A 484 -8.59 5.08 37.79
CA ILE A 484 -8.43 6.06 36.69
C ILE A 484 -8.26 7.47 37.25
N LEU A 485 -9.11 7.91 38.18
CA LEU A 485 -9.00 9.23 38.84
C LEU A 485 -7.63 9.44 39.52
N GLN A 486 -7.08 8.42 40.19
CA GLN A 486 -5.73 8.51 40.77
C GLN A 486 -4.63 8.60 39.70
N ILE A 487 -4.70 7.79 38.64
CA ILE A 487 -3.74 7.82 37.53
C ILE A 487 -3.77 9.19 36.82
N LEU A 488 -4.95 9.73 36.56
CA LEU A 488 -5.13 11.05 35.95
C LEU A 488 -4.63 12.18 36.87
N LYS A 489 -4.85 12.10 38.19
CA LYS A 489 -4.31 13.06 39.16
C LYS A 489 -2.79 13.07 39.22
N ILE A 490 -2.15 11.91 39.11
CA ILE A 490 -0.68 11.78 39.13
C ILE A 490 -0.03 12.34 37.85
N ASN A 491 -0.71 12.24 36.71
CA ASN A 491 -0.17 12.67 35.41
C ASN A 491 -0.73 14.02 34.92
N LYS A 492 -1.45 14.76 35.77
CA LYS A 492 -2.15 16.02 35.45
C LYS A 492 -1.27 17.05 34.72
N ASP A 493 0.02 17.11 35.08
CA ASP A 493 1.00 18.05 34.55
C ASP A 493 1.58 17.65 33.17
N GLN A 494 1.15 16.52 32.59
CA GLN A 494 1.60 16.00 31.28
C GLN A 494 0.52 16.02 30.19
N PHE A 495 -0.70 16.45 30.50
CA PHE A 495 -1.79 16.49 29.52
C PHE A 495 -1.85 17.82 28.76
N GLU A 496 -2.16 17.76 27.46
CA GLU A 496 -2.39 18.94 26.65
C GLU A 496 -3.77 19.57 26.95
N GLY A 497 -3.86 20.89 26.86
CA GLY A 497 -5.06 21.64 27.26
C GLY A 497 -6.27 21.30 26.38
N GLY A 498 -7.28 20.66 26.98
CA GLY A 498 -8.51 20.23 26.29
C GLY A 498 -8.52 18.75 25.87
N SER A 499 -7.55 17.94 26.33
CA SER A 499 -7.54 16.50 26.05
C SER A 499 -8.68 15.74 26.76
N LEU A 500 -8.98 14.53 26.27
CA LEU A 500 -10.01 13.64 26.84
C LEU A 500 -9.70 13.29 28.31
N GLU A 501 -8.42 13.10 28.61
CA GLU A 501 -7.86 12.85 29.94
C GLU A 501 -8.12 14.01 30.91
N THR A 502 -7.95 15.26 30.46
CA THR A 502 -8.26 16.44 31.30
C THR A 502 -9.76 16.59 31.56
N THR A 503 -10.58 16.23 30.58
CA THR A 503 -12.05 16.29 30.68
C THR A 503 -12.57 15.25 31.67
N LEU A 504 -12.15 13.98 31.52
CA LEU A 504 -12.55 12.90 32.43
C LEU A 504 -12.00 13.10 33.84
N LEU A 505 -10.78 13.64 33.98
CA LEU A 505 -10.22 14.00 35.30
C LEU A 505 -11.15 14.98 36.03
N HIS A 506 -11.59 16.04 35.36
CA HIS A 506 -12.49 17.02 35.97
C HIS A 506 -13.85 16.41 36.33
N GLU A 507 -14.43 15.59 35.45
CA GLU A 507 -15.72 14.95 35.68
C GLU A 507 -15.68 13.94 36.85
N LEU A 508 -14.61 13.15 36.95
CA LEU A 508 -14.39 12.23 38.07
C LEU A 508 -14.04 12.97 39.37
N GLU A 509 -13.38 14.14 39.31
CA GLU A 509 -13.17 15.01 40.47
C GLU A 509 -14.49 15.56 41.02
N GLN A 510 -15.41 16.03 40.16
CA GLN A 510 -16.73 16.55 40.58
C GLN A 510 -17.62 15.49 41.27
N ARG A 511 -17.42 14.20 40.96
CA ARG A 511 -18.18 13.07 41.52
C ARG A 511 -17.66 12.60 42.89
N VAL A 512 -16.65 13.24 43.47
CA VAL A 512 -16.14 12.96 44.82
C VAL A 512 -16.68 13.99 45.83
N PRO A 513 -17.40 13.58 46.90
CA PRO A 513 -17.82 14.50 47.95
C PRO A 513 -16.62 15.19 48.63
N SER A 514 -16.70 16.51 48.79
CA SER A 514 -15.73 17.28 49.58
C SER A 514 -15.89 16.97 51.08
N PRO A 515 -14.78 16.94 51.85
CA PRO A 515 -14.86 16.81 53.30
C PRO A 515 -15.44 18.11 53.89
N SER A 516 -16.56 18.01 54.60
CA SER A 516 -17.13 19.12 55.38
C SER A 516 -16.19 19.46 56.55
N PRO A 517 -16.07 20.74 56.94
CA PRO A 517 -15.23 21.14 58.06
C PRO A 517 -15.74 20.53 59.37
N ALA A 518 -14.81 20.06 60.21
CA ALA A 518 -15.10 19.74 61.59
C ALA A 518 -15.05 21.05 62.39
N ASP A 519 -16.22 21.60 62.70
CA ASP A 519 -16.37 22.70 63.66
C ASP A 519 -16.31 22.16 65.10
N ASP A 520 -15.96 23.01 66.06
CA ASP A 520 -15.70 22.60 67.44
C ASP A 520 -16.98 22.22 68.22
N GLY A 521 -16.82 21.42 69.29
CA GLY A 521 -17.94 20.97 70.15
C GLY A 521 -18.53 22.09 71.05
N PRO A 522 -19.42 21.80 72.04
CA PRO A 522 -19.21 20.67 72.97
C PRO A 522 -20.44 20.02 73.69
N LYS A 523 -20.16 18.87 74.35
CA LYS A 523 -20.65 18.41 75.70
C LYS A 523 -22.14 18.16 76.03
N ASN A 524 -22.34 16.96 76.64
CA ASN A 524 -23.34 16.57 77.66
C ASN A 524 -24.82 16.48 77.19
N GLY A 525 -25.69 15.59 77.69
CA GLY A 525 -25.68 14.50 78.70
C GLY A 525 -27.17 14.19 79.00
N GLU A 526 -27.69 13.08 79.51
CA GLU A 526 -27.29 11.90 80.29
C GLU A 526 -28.63 11.10 80.54
N ARG A 527 -28.61 9.83 81.04
CA ARG A 527 -29.79 9.04 81.54
C ARG A 527 -30.77 8.51 80.45
N ASN A 528 -31.66 7.52 80.63
CA ASN A 528 -31.80 6.27 81.46
C ASN A 528 -33.08 5.56 80.91
N ALA A 529 -33.35 4.25 80.99
CA ALA A 529 -32.64 3.00 81.33
C ALA A 529 -33.36 1.87 80.51
N THR A 530 -33.47 0.54 80.76
CA THR A 530 -33.22 -0.40 81.88
C THR A 530 -32.79 -1.79 81.34
N SER A 531 -32.09 -2.58 82.16
CA SER A 531 -31.80 -4.02 81.99
C SER A 531 -33.03 -4.93 82.29
N PRO A 532 -32.99 -6.29 82.28
CA PRO A 532 -31.88 -7.27 82.10
C PRO A 532 -32.21 -8.37 81.03
N THR A 533 -31.61 -9.57 80.85
CA THR A 533 -30.77 -10.51 81.66
C THR A 533 -29.84 -11.40 80.80
N GLY A 534 -28.64 -11.74 81.30
CA GLY A 534 -27.80 -12.88 80.83
C GLY A 534 -27.10 -12.70 79.48
N GLY A 535 -26.00 -13.39 79.15
CA GLY A 535 -25.14 -14.33 79.89
C GLY A 535 -23.72 -14.36 79.27
N PRO A 536 -22.68 -14.90 79.94
CA PRO A 536 -21.31 -14.37 79.79
C PRO A 536 -20.32 -15.23 78.97
N MET A 537 -19.11 -14.67 78.86
CA MET A 537 -17.83 -15.22 78.37
C MET A 537 -17.52 -15.08 76.87
N ALA A 538 -16.25 -14.96 76.44
CA ALA A 538 -15.13 -14.10 76.87
C ALA A 538 -13.87 -14.55 76.12
N GLU A 539 -13.22 -13.68 75.35
CA GLU A 539 -11.85 -13.91 74.89
C GLU A 539 -11.07 -12.60 74.75
N THR A 540 -10.42 -12.19 75.85
CA THR A 540 -9.34 -11.20 75.89
C THR A 540 -8.30 -11.67 76.90
N ALA A 541 -7.05 -11.22 76.73
CA ALA A 541 -5.87 -11.61 77.51
C ALA A 541 -5.40 -13.08 77.32
N ALA A 542 -4.10 -13.39 77.37
CA ALA A 542 -2.91 -12.53 77.30
C ALA A 542 -1.61 -13.37 77.14
N VAL A 543 -0.53 -12.68 76.71
CA VAL A 543 0.87 -12.82 77.18
C VAL A 543 1.55 -14.21 77.15
N SER A 544 2.73 -14.24 76.49
CA SER A 544 3.82 -15.22 76.64
C SER A 544 3.56 -16.66 76.15
N GLN A 545 4.46 -17.24 75.35
CA GLN A 545 5.70 -17.77 75.93
C GLN A 545 6.91 -17.82 74.98
N ARG A 546 8.09 -17.75 75.63
CA ARG A 546 9.39 -18.41 75.34
C ARG A 546 9.85 -18.46 73.86
N LEU A 547 10.98 -17.86 73.46
CA LEU A 547 12.27 -17.65 74.15
C LEU A 547 12.95 -18.96 74.59
N LYS A 548 13.63 -19.65 73.65
CA LYS A 548 14.99 -20.25 73.79
C LYS A 548 15.42 -21.07 72.56
N ARG A 549 16.65 -20.79 72.07
CA ARG A 549 17.76 -21.74 71.74
C ARG A 549 17.54 -22.83 70.66
N LEU A 550 18.50 -23.23 69.82
CA LEU A 550 19.89 -22.81 69.46
C LEU A 550 19.96 -22.80 67.89
N GLU A 551 21.04 -22.48 67.16
CA GLU A 551 22.48 -22.40 67.47
C GLU A 551 23.23 -21.44 66.51
N SER A 552 24.41 -21.00 66.93
CA SER A 552 25.46 -20.33 66.14
C SER A 552 26.81 -20.80 66.74
N PRO A 553 27.99 -20.74 66.08
CA PRO A 553 28.55 -19.58 65.35
C PRO A 553 29.21 -20.00 64.00
N SER A 554 30.09 -19.29 63.29
CA SER A 554 31.16 -18.29 63.57
C SER A 554 31.68 -17.70 62.23
N ALA A 555 32.70 -16.83 62.12
CA ALA A 555 33.17 -15.56 62.73
C ALA A 555 34.36 -15.08 61.82
N PHE A 556 34.99 -13.90 61.82
CA PHE A 556 35.21 -12.70 62.66
C PHE A 556 35.39 -11.47 61.68
N SER A 557 35.46 -10.18 62.05
CA SER A 557 34.98 -9.36 63.19
C SER A 557 35.39 -7.87 63.01
N LYS A 558 34.57 -6.91 63.51
CA LYS A 558 34.95 -5.55 64.02
C LYS A 558 35.64 -4.56 63.02
N CYS A 559 35.64 -3.23 63.14
CA CYS A 559 34.91 -2.15 63.89
C CYS A 559 35.18 -0.82 63.10
N ASP A 560 34.85 0.43 63.47
CA ASP A 560 34.37 1.10 64.69
C ASP A 560 33.62 2.43 64.34
N ARG A 561 33.14 3.17 65.36
CA ARG A 561 32.99 4.65 65.46
C ARG A 561 32.06 5.46 64.52
N ARG A 562 31.02 5.99 65.17
CA ARG A 562 30.40 7.34 65.05
C ARG A 562 31.37 8.45 65.60
N PRO A 563 31.14 9.79 65.51
CA PRO A 563 29.83 10.49 65.52
C PRO A 563 29.64 11.81 64.72
N SER A 564 28.43 12.35 64.92
CA SER A 564 27.74 13.61 64.54
C SER A 564 28.26 14.90 65.23
N PRO A 565 27.59 16.10 65.19
CA PRO A 565 26.54 16.71 64.30
C PRO A 565 26.85 18.20 63.90
N SER A 566 25.81 18.97 63.49
CA SER A 566 25.48 20.39 63.86
C SER A 566 25.54 21.47 62.76
N THR A 567 24.88 22.65 62.84
CA THR A 567 23.48 23.07 63.18
C THR A 567 23.29 24.52 62.64
N LEU A 568 22.05 25.06 62.60
CA LEU A 568 21.68 26.50 62.42
C LEU A 568 21.80 27.10 60.99
N ALA A 569 21.23 28.26 60.66
CA ALA A 569 19.86 28.81 60.85
C ALA A 569 19.71 30.17 60.10
N PHE A 570 18.51 30.43 59.57
CA PHE A 570 17.75 31.70 59.39
C PHE A 570 18.23 33.03 60.04
N PRO A 571 17.67 34.23 59.66
CA PRO A 571 16.81 34.64 58.52
C PRO A 571 17.09 36.09 57.96
N THR A 572 16.09 36.70 57.28
CA THR A 572 15.80 38.16 57.12
C THR A 572 16.70 39.05 56.22
N ALA A 573 16.25 40.15 55.58
CA ALA A 573 14.91 40.64 55.15
C ALA A 573 15.05 41.94 54.28
N ALA A 574 13.92 42.43 53.71
CA ALA A 574 13.69 43.80 53.16
C ALA A 574 14.43 44.20 51.84
N SER A 575 13.91 45.10 50.98
CA SER A 575 12.57 45.72 50.83
C SER A 575 12.36 46.42 49.45
N SER A 576 11.10 46.81 49.14
CA SER A 576 10.66 48.05 48.42
C SER A 576 11.16 48.33 46.97
N SER A 577 10.28 48.33 45.94
CA SER A 577 9.52 49.49 45.37
C SER A 577 10.22 50.22 44.19
N SER A 578 9.63 50.85 43.16
CA SER A 578 8.22 51.01 42.66
C SER A 578 8.21 51.81 41.32
N LEU A 579 7.03 52.13 40.76
CA LEU A 579 6.72 53.00 39.58
C LEU A 579 6.98 52.34 38.19
N GLN A 580 6.13 52.39 37.14
CA GLN A 580 5.07 53.29 36.60
C GLN A 580 5.55 54.48 35.73
N GLN A 581 5.26 54.45 34.41
CA GLN A 581 4.24 55.30 33.72
C GLN A 581 4.12 55.00 32.19
N GLU A 582 3.21 55.70 31.47
CA GLU A 582 2.69 55.33 30.13
C GLU A 582 2.77 56.47 29.07
N LEU A 583 2.81 56.10 27.78
CA LEU A 583 2.30 56.84 26.58
C LEU A 583 2.94 58.23 26.24
N PRO A 584 2.64 58.94 25.11
CA PRO A 584 1.66 58.69 24.01
C PRO A 584 2.19 58.83 22.54
N LEU A 585 1.26 58.84 21.56
CA LEU A 585 1.35 59.15 20.10
C LEU A 585 1.20 60.70 19.83
N PRO A 586 1.11 61.31 18.58
CA PRO A 586 0.77 60.75 17.24
C PRO A 586 1.32 61.42 15.91
N SER A 587 0.89 60.87 14.75
CA SER A 587 0.52 61.49 13.43
C SER A 587 1.46 62.28 12.48
N SER A 588 1.49 61.90 11.17
CA SER A 588 1.16 62.78 10.00
C SER A 588 1.02 62.01 8.64
N MET A 589 0.44 62.65 7.60
CA MET A 589 -0.11 62.06 6.34
C MET A 589 0.84 62.06 5.11
N MET A 590 0.49 61.29 4.04
CA MET A 590 0.23 61.80 2.65
C MET A 590 0.01 60.68 1.58
N SER A 591 -0.76 61.01 0.52
CA SER A 591 -1.03 60.32 -0.78
C SER A 591 -1.55 61.39 -1.79
N PRO A 592 -1.92 61.16 -3.08
CA PRO A 592 -1.84 59.97 -3.98
C PRO A 592 -1.25 60.30 -5.40
N LYS A 593 -1.37 59.40 -6.40
CA LYS A 593 -1.92 59.68 -7.77
C LYS A 593 -1.90 58.49 -8.76
N GLU A 594 -2.65 58.63 -9.86
CA GLU A 594 -2.78 57.73 -11.04
C GLU A 594 -2.33 58.46 -12.33
N GLU A 595 -2.01 57.74 -13.43
CA GLU A 595 -2.33 58.07 -14.84
C GLU A 595 -1.92 56.91 -15.80
N VAL A 596 -2.10 57.07 -17.13
CA VAL A 596 -2.41 55.96 -18.08
C VAL A 596 -1.30 55.70 -19.17
N PRO A 597 -1.49 55.15 -20.41
CA PRO A 597 -0.47 54.30 -21.07
C PRO A 597 0.32 54.99 -22.21
N MET A 598 1.22 54.25 -22.88
CA MET A 598 1.76 54.57 -24.21
C MET A 598 1.81 53.33 -25.12
N GLU A 599 1.83 53.56 -26.42
CA GLU A 599 1.87 52.58 -27.53
C GLU A 599 3.21 52.67 -28.29
N GLU A 600 3.34 51.90 -29.39
CA GLU A 600 4.44 51.92 -30.38
C GLU A 600 5.80 51.36 -29.85
N ASP A 601 6.65 50.65 -30.62
CA ASP A 601 6.87 50.61 -32.08
C ASP A 601 6.87 49.19 -32.70
N GLU A 602 6.78 49.14 -34.05
CA GLU A 602 7.08 47.96 -34.88
C GLU A 602 8.55 47.95 -35.35
N GLU A 603 9.15 46.77 -35.55
CA GLU A 603 10.21 46.60 -36.57
C GLU A 603 9.88 45.45 -37.53
N ASN A 604 9.98 45.74 -38.82
CA ASN A 604 9.72 44.83 -39.94
C ASN A 604 11.05 44.32 -40.52
N GLU A 605 11.15 43.02 -40.80
CA GLU A 605 11.93 42.57 -41.96
C GLU A 605 11.32 41.32 -42.60
N SER A 606 11.55 41.14 -43.91
CA SER A 606 10.65 40.38 -44.79
C SER A 606 11.43 39.61 -45.90
N PRO A 607 10.83 39.00 -46.97
CA PRO A 607 11.01 37.56 -47.17
C PRO A 607 11.66 37.13 -48.50
N SER A 608 12.17 35.89 -48.55
CA SER A 608 12.55 35.24 -49.82
C SER A 608 12.22 33.74 -49.88
N THR A 609 11.16 33.43 -50.65
CA THR A 609 11.08 32.41 -51.73
C THR A 609 12.03 31.19 -51.76
N SER A 610 11.65 29.99 -52.25
CA SER A 610 10.38 29.25 -52.42
C SER A 610 10.64 28.02 -53.32
N HIS A 611 10.00 26.87 -53.05
CA HIS A 611 9.57 25.78 -53.98
C HIS A 611 9.40 24.49 -53.15
N GLN A 612 8.23 24.18 -52.60
CA GLN A 612 7.12 23.49 -53.27
C GLN A 612 7.49 22.17 -53.98
N TYR A 613 6.94 21.05 -53.49
CA TYR A 613 5.82 20.37 -54.19
C TYR A 613 5.07 19.38 -53.25
N HIS A 614 3.81 19.72 -52.93
CA HIS A 614 2.62 18.83 -52.83
C HIS A 614 2.60 17.57 -51.89
N ARG A 615 1.48 17.17 -51.26
CA ARG A 615 0.12 17.75 -51.10
C ARG A 615 -0.63 17.00 -50.00
N HIS A 616 -1.37 17.70 -49.13
CA HIS A 616 -2.46 17.11 -48.32
C HIS A 616 -3.60 18.13 -48.20
N HIS A 617 -4.84 17.70 -48.41
CA HIS A 617 -6.01 18.58 -48.32
C HIS A 617 -6.50 18.70 -46.87
N LYS A 618 -6.38 19.91 -46.30
CA LYS A 618 -7.28 20.38 -45.23
C LYS A 618 -8.37 21.23 -45.88
N HIS A 619 -9.63 20.99 -45.51
CA HIS A 619 -10.67 21.99 -45.73
C HIS A 619 -10.57 23.03 -44.61
N GLN A 620 -10.22 24.27 -44.97
CA GLN A 620 -10.51 25.41 -44.11
C GLN A 620 -12.00 25.74 -44.24
N ILE A 621 -12.64 26.08 -43.12
CA ILE A 621 -13.85 26.88 -43.12
C ILE A 621 -13.36 28.33 -43.09
N GLN A 622 -13.75 29.14 -44.07
CA GLN A 622 -13.50 30.59 -44.03
C GLN A 622 -14.58 31.26 -43.20
N GLU A 623 -14.17 32.20 -42.36
CA GLU A 623 -15.08 33.16 -41.71
C GLU A 623 -15.41 34.26 -42.72
N GLU A 624 -16.46 34.04 -43.52
CA GLU A 624 -17.00 35.12 -44.36
C GLU A 624 -17.83 36.09 -43.50
N LYS A 625 -17.44 37.37 -43.48
CA LYS A 625 -18.22 38.44 -42.89
C LYS A 625 -19.53 38.64 -43.68
N ILE A 626 -20.63 38.07 -43.19
CA ILE A 626 -21.96 38.36 -43.75
C ILE A 626 -22.37 39.78 -43.34
N SER A 627 -22.46 40.67 -44.32
CA SER A 627 -23.03 42.01 -44.17
C SER A 627 -24.53 41.95 -43.86
N SER A 628 -25.02 42.87 -43.04
CA SER A 628 -26.42 42.94 -42.61
C SER A 628 -27.42 43.10 -43.76
N SER A 629 -28.29 42.12 -43.96
CA SER A 629 -29.57 42.28 -44.67
C SER A 629 -30.65 41.41 -44.01
N THR A 630 -31.71 42.02 -43.51
CA THR A 630 -32.81 41.34 -42.79
C THR A 630 -33.71 40.56 -43.74
N SER A 631 -33.85 39.24 -43.54
CA SER A 631 -34.84 38.42 -44.24
C SER A 631 -35.33 37.25 -43.37
N PHE A 632 -36.65 37.19 -43.15
CA PHE A 632 -37.45 36.06 -42.62
C PHE A 632 -36.68 34.82 -42.13
N SER A 633 -36.46 34.71 -40.81
CA SER A 633 -35.88 33.50 -40.22
C SER A 633 -36.94 32.40 -40.02
N SER A 634 -37.23 31.66 -41.08
CA SER A 634 -37.81 30.31 -41.01
C SER A 634 -36.73 29.22 -40.88
N ASP A 635 -35.46 29.63 -40.68
CA ASP A 635 -34.31 28.72 -40.64
C ASP A 635 -34.14 28.06 -39.26
N LEU A 636 -33.41 26.95 -39.24
CA LEU A 636 -33.04 26.20 -38.04
C LEU A 636 -31.83 26.83 -37.33
N PRO A 637 -31.69 26.62 -36.01
CA PRO A 637 -30.45 26.94 -35.29
C PRO A 637 -29.23 26.37 -36.02
N PRO A 638 -28.14 27.14 -36.22
CA PRO A 638 -26.99 26.69 -36.99
C PRO A 638 -26.34 25.46 -36.35
N ASN A 639 -26.28 25.42 -35.01
CA ASN A 639 -25.75 24.31 -34.22
C ASN A 639 -26.65 24.01 -33.02
N PHE A 640 -27.31 22.84 -33.00
CA PHE A 640 -27.97 22.37 -31.78
C PHE A 640 -26.93 21.96 -30.72
N SER A 641 -26.89 22.61 -29.56
CA SER A 641 -25.92 22.32 -28.49
C SER A 641 -26.60 21.72 -27.26
N LEU A 642 -26.03 20.65 -26.71
CA LEU A 642 -26.45 20.04 -25.45
C LEU A 642 -26.05 20.87 -24.20
N LEU A 643 -25.38 22.02 -24.41
CA LEU A 643 -24.99 22.98 -23.36
C LEU A 643 -25.55 24.40 -23.57
N ALA A 644 -26.44 24.61 -24.55
CA ALA A 644 -27.18 25.86 -24.70
C ALA A 644 -27.91 26.25 -23.39
N PRO A 645 -27.78 27.48 -22.86
CA PRO A 645 -28.63 27.98 -21.78
C PRO A 645 -30.12 27.90 -22.13
N VAL A 646 -30.95 27.68 -21.12
CA VAL A 646 -32.41 27.48 -21.25
C VAL A 646 -33.10 28.58 -20.44
N HIS A 647 -34.04 29.29 -21.06
CA HIS A 647 -34.71 30.46 -20.45
C HIS A 647 -36.12 30.14 -19.94
N VAL A 648 -36.71 29.02 -20.37
CA VAL A 648 -37.97 28.49 -19.82
C VAL A 648 -37.74 27.75 -18.49
N PRO A 649 -38.69 27.80 -17.53
CA PRO A 649 -38.55 27.14 -16.24
C PRO A 649 -38.55 25.60 -16.37
N VAL A 650 -37.88 24.90 -15.45
CA VAL A 650 -37.87 23.42 -15.39
C VAL A 650 -39.25 22.78 -15.19
N THR A 651 -40.26 23.56 -14.82
CA THR A 651 -41.66 23.14 -14.67
C THR A 651 -42.48 23.25 -15.96
N VAL A 652 -41.90 23.76 -17.06
CA VAL A 652 -42.59 23.88 -18.35
C VAL A 652 -43.10 22.52 -18.86
N SER A 653 -44.29 22.55 -19.45
CA SER A 653 -44.96 21.41 -20.07
C SER A 653 -44.59 21.23 -21.54
N SER A 654 -44.84 20.04 -22.10
CA SER A 654 -44.65 19.76 -23.52
C SER A 654 -45.50 20.68 -24.43
N GLU A 655 -46.75 20.96 -24.03
CA GLU A 655 -47.68 21.82 -24.76
C GLU A 655 -47.17 23.27 -24.88
N GLU A 656 -46.66 23.84 -23.78
CA GLU A 656 -46.03 25.18 -23.78
C GLU A 656 -44.79 25.25 -24.68
N ILE A 657 -43.96 24.19 -24.71
CA ILE A 657 -42.82 24.09 -25.62
C ILE A 657 -43.26 24.09 -27.08
N PHE A 658 -44.30 23.31 -27.44
CA PHE A 658 -44.82 23.31 -28.80
C PHE A 658 -45.43 24.67 -29.19
N ASP A 659 -46.11 25.35 -28.28
CA ASP A 659 -46.66 26.69 -28.53
C ASP A 659 -45.56 27.77 -28.70
N LEU A 660 -44.44 27.66 -28.00
CA LEU A 660 -43.27 28.50 -28.23
C LEU A 660 -42.61 28.20 -29.59
N CYS A 661 -42.52 26.94 -30.02
CA CYS A 661 -42.08 26.60 -31.39
C CYS A 661 -43.03 27.13 -32.47
N LYS A 662 -44.37 27.05 -32.27
CA LYS A 662 -45.35 27.67 -33.19
C LYS A 662 -45.16 29.19 -33.28
N LYS A 663 -44.88 29.86 -32.14
CA LYS A 663 -44.59 31.30 -32.11
C LYS A 663 -43.31 31.65 -32.88
N ARG A 664 -42.24 30.84 -32.80
CA ARG A 664 -41.00 31.03 -33.59
C ARG A 664 -41.28 31.15 -35.09
N VAL A 665 -42.22 30.35 -35.62
CA VAL A 665 -42.61 30.38 -37.04
C VAL A 665 -43.62 31.48 -37.36
N ALA A 666 -44.63 31.70 -36.50
CA ALA A 666 -45.72 32.63 -36.77
C ALA A 666 -45.40 34.10 -36.44
N LYS A 667 -44.47 34.34 -35.50
CA LYS A 667 -44.08 35.65 -34.97
C LYS A 667 -42.62 35.63 -34.47
N PRO A 668 -41.61 35.60 -35.37
CA PRO A 668 -40.20 35.52 -34.98
C PRO A 668 -39.79 36.65 -34.03
N ASP A 669 -40.25 37.89 -34.26
CA ASP A 669 -39.86 39.05 -33.45
C ASP A 669 -40.35 38.96 -31.98
N GLU A 670 -41.52 38.36 -31.74
CA GLU A 670 -42.00 38.09 -30.37
C GLU A 670 -41.25 36.90 -29.72
N TYR A 671 -40.79 35.93 -30.53
CA TYR A 671 -40.04 34.77 -30.04
C TYR A 671 -38.61 35.15 -29.63
N PHE A 672 -37.88 35.93 -30.43
CA PHE A 672 -36.48 36.28 -30.14
C PHE A 672 -36.30 37.24 -28.96
N LEU A 673 -37.38 37.83 -28.42
CA LEU A 673 -37.39 38.52 -27.13
C LEU A 673 -37.38 37.55 -25.92
N ALA A 674 -37.80 36.29 -26.10
CA ALA A 674 -37.85 35.27 -25.06
C ALA A 674 -37.74 33.84 -25.67
N PRO A 675 -36.59 33.47 -26.27
CA PRO A 675 -36.42 32.17 -26.90
C PRO A 675 -36.36 31.03 -25.86
N ILE A 676 -36.63 29.79 -26.28
CA ILE A 676 -36.65 28.63 -25.37
C ILE A 676 -35.25 28.36 -24.79
N PHE A 677 -34.23 28.50 -25.64
CA PHE A 677 -32.81 28.32 -25.36
C PHE A 677 -31.97 29.18 -26.32
N ASP A 678 -30.71 29.43 -26.01
CA ASP A 678 -29.81 30.19 -26.91
C ASP A 678 -29.52 29.38 -28.19
N GLU A 679 -29.90 29.90 -29.35
CA GLU A 679 -29.69 29.24 -30.65
C GLU A 679 -28.25 29.39 -31.16
N ASP A 680 -27.56 30.46 -30.76
CA ASP A 680 -26.13 30.69 -31.00
C ASP A 680 -25.35 30.62 -29.67
N VAL A 681 -24.57 29.55 -29.51
CA VAL A 681 -23.85 29.24 -28.27
C VAL A 681 -22.35 29.21 -28.54
N PRO A 682 -21.50 29.87 -27.73
CA PRO A 682 -20.05 29.75 -27.87
C PRO A 682 -19.57 28.32 -27.57
N PRO A 683 -18.35 27.93 -28.02
CA PRO A 683 -17.73 26.66 -27.65
C PRO A 683 -17.77 26.40 -26.13
N PRO A 684 -17.93 25.14 -25.68
CA PRO A 684 -18.00 24.84 -24.26
C PRO A 684 -16.69 25.24 -23.59
N ARG A 685 -16.80 25.89 -22.44
CA ARG A 685 -15.62 26.37 -21.69
C ARG A 685 -14.81 25.17 -21.21
N LYS A 686 -13.50 25.18 -21.50
CA LYS A 686 -12.57 24.23 -20.88
C LYS A 686 -12.56 24.46 -19.35
N PRO A 687 -12.33 23.42 -18.52
CA PRO A 687 -12.15 23.62 -17.09
C PRO A 687 -10.90 24.48 -16.82
N ILE A 688 -10.90 25.17 -15.68
CA ILE A 688 -9.81 26.05 -15.24
C ILE A 688 -9.36 25.57 -13.85
N PRO A 689 -8.06 25.27 -13.64
CA PRO A 689 -7.54 24.93 -12.32
C PRO A 689 -7.82 26.03 -11.29
N SER A 690 -8.30 25.63 -10.12
CA SER A 690 -8.72 26.54 -9.04
C SER A 690 -7.61 26.98 -8.08
N GLN A 691 -6.34 26.66 -8.38
CA GLN A 691 -5.24 26.71 -7.42
C GLN A 691 -4.18 27.77 -7.76
N THR A 692 -3.68 28.43 -6.71
CA THR A 692 -2.41 29.15 -6.68
C THR A 692 -1.25 28.20 -7.03
N PRO A 693 -0.17 28.64 -7.72
CA PRO A 693 0.93 27.77 -8.14
C PRO A 693 1.47 26.86 -7.02
N MET A 694 1.50 25.55 -7.29
CA MET A 694 2.02 24.56 -6.36
C MET A 694 3.55 24.57 -6.29
N LEU A 695 4.11 24.28 -5.11
CA LEU A 695 5.52 23.93 -4.97
C LEU A 695 5.80 22.66 -5.79
N LYS A 696 6.88 22.65 -6.58
CA LYS A 696 7.16 21.56 -7.55
C LYS A 696 7.28 20.18 -6.90
N ASP A 697 7.82 20.12 -5.69
CA ASP A 697 7.93 18.91 -4.87
C ASP A 697 6.56 18.32 -4.44
N LYS A 698 5.46 19.05 -4.64
CA LYS A 698 4.08 18.63 -4.35
C LYS A 698 3.27 18.28 -5.60
N LEU A 699 3.85 18.35 -6.80
CA LEU A 699 3.16 17.99 -8.05
C LEU A 699 2.95 16.47 -8.19
N LEU A 700 3.78 15.65 -7.56
CA LEU A 700 3.50 14.22 -7.39
C LEU A 700 2.45 14.05 -6.28
N LEU A 701 1.19 13.86 -6.68
CA LEU A 701 0.08 13.69 -5.77
C LEU A 701 0.11 12.31 -5.10
N LYS A 702 -0.17 12.27 -3.78
CA LYS A 702 -0.37 11.02 -3.04
C LYS A 702 -1.64 10.33 -3.55
N THR A 703 -1.47 9.16 -4.17
CA THR A 703 -2.58 8.32 -4.65
C THR A 703 -3.56 7.97 -3.51
N PRO A 704 -4.87 8.21 -3.70
CA PRO A 704 -5.91 7.68 -2.83
C PRO A 704 -5.88 6.14 -2.83
N LEU A 705 -5.48 5.55 -1.71
CA LEU A 705 -5.50 4.10 -1.48
C LEU A 705 -6.61 3.80 -0.46
N VAL A 706 -7.48 2.85 -0.81
CA VAL A 706 -8.47 2.28 0.12
C VAL A 706 -8.16 0.80 0.32
N LEU A 707 -8.18 0.36 1.58
CA LEU A 707 -8.08 -1.06 1.96
C LEU A 707 -9.49 -1.59 2.19
N VAL A 708 -9.80 -2.75 1.62
CA VAL A 708 -11.09 -3.44 1.78
C VAL A 708 -10.79 -4.84 2.31
N GLU A 709 -11.05 -5.07 3.59
CA GLU A 709 -10.69 -6.30 4.28
C GLU A 709 -11.82 -7.33 4.23
N ASN A 710 -13.07 -6.86 4.27
CA ASN A 710 -14.24 -7.73 4.34
C ASN A 710 -15.42 -7.24 3.48
N GLN A 711 -16.44 -8.10 3.35
CA GLN A 711 -17.60 -7.88 2.46
C GLN A 711 -18.49 -6.68 2.89
N LYS A 712 -18.46 -6.26 4.16
CA LYS A 712 -19.16 -5.07 4.65
C LYS A 712 -18.51 -3.81 4.07
N ASP A 713 -17.19 -3.67 4.19
CA ASP A 713 -16.44 -2.53 3.64
C ASP A 713 -16.56 -2.48 2.12
N ALA A 714 -16.50 -3.64 1.46
CA ALA A 714 -16.72 -3.78 0.01
C ALA A 714 -18.11 -3.30 -0.44
N SER A 715 -19.09 -3.27 0.46
CA SER A 715 -20.48 -2.87 0.22
C SER A 715 -20.84 -1.52 0.86
N ALA A 716 -19.86 -0.81 1.43
CA ALA A 716 -20.04 0.44 2.15
C ALA A 716 -20.43 1.60 1.22
N ILE A 717 -21.31 2.49 1.68
CA ILE A 717 -21.71 3.70 0.94
C ILE A 717 -20.56 4.72 0.90
N GLU A 718 -19.75 4.73 1.96
CA GLU A 718 -18.56 5.54 2.17
C GLU A 718 -17.51 5.26 1.08
N LEU A 719 -17.31 3.98 0.72
CA LEU A 719 -16.41 3.57 -0.37
C LEU A 719 -16.88 4.14 -1.73
N GLN A 720 -18.18 4.04 -2.03
CA GLN A 720 -18.77 4.59 -3.25
C GLN A 720 -18.63 6.13 -3.31
N GLN A 721 -18.96 6.82 -2.21
CA GLN A 721 -18.83 8.28 -2.12
C GLN A 721 -17.37 8.73 -2.25
N TYR A 722 -16.42 8.01 -1.65
CA TYR A 722 -15.00 8.30 -1.77
C TYR A 722 -14.51 8.18 -3.22
N CYS A 723 -14.89 7.10 -3.91
CA CYS A 723 -14.57 6.90 -5.33
C CYS A 723 -15.15 8.02 -6.22
N TYR A 724 -16.37 8.47 -5.94
CA TYR A 724 -17.02 9.55 -6.71
C TYR A 724 -16.38 10.93 -6.49
N ASN A 725 -15.62 11.13 -5.40
CA ASN A 725 -15.03 12.41 -5.01
C ASN A 725 -13.50 12.52 -5.26
N GLN A 726 -12.84 11.45 -5.72
CA GLN A 726 -11.41 11.45 -6.05
C GLN A 726 -11.21 11.29 -7.57
N PRO A 727 -10.15 11.84 -8.19
CA PRO A 727 -9.90 11.65 -9.63
C PRO A 727 -9.54 10.20 -9.99
N ILE A 728 -8.76 9.53 -9.14
CA ILE A 728 -8.36 8.13 -9.29
C ILE A 728 -8.17 7.50 -7.92
N VAL A 729 -8.57 6.23 -7.74
CA VAL A 729 -8.45 5.49 -6.47
C VAL A 729 -7.91 4.09 -6.73
N LEU A 730 -6.92 3.67 -5.95
CA LEU A 730 -6.47 2.29 -5.86
C LEU A 730 -7.24 1.60 -4.72
N ILE A 731 -7.94 0.52 -5.00
CA ILE A 731 -8.70 -0.26 -4.02
C ILE A 731 -8.05 -1.63 -3.88
N HIS A 732 -7.35 -1.83 -2.76
CA HIS A 732 -6.69 -3.08 -2.41
C HIS A 732 -7.65 -4.01 -1.66
N GLY A 733 -7.50 -5.33 -1.83
CA GLY A 733 -8.28 -6.35 -1.11
C GLY A 733 -9.73 -6.57 -1.60
N LEU A 734 -10.32 -5.66 -2.39
CA LEU A 734 -11.74 -5.75 -2.82
C LEU A 734 -12.10 -7.08 -3.50
N THR A 735 -11.23 -7.61 -4.36
CA THR A 735 -11.45 -8.92 -5.03
C THR A 735 -11.35 -10.11 -4.06
N MET A 736 -10.50 -10.02 -3.04
CA MET A 736 -10.31 -11.03 -1.99
C MET A 736 -11.49 -11.04 -1.01
N ALA A 737 -11.89 -9.86 -0.52
CA ALA A 737 -13.04 -9.67 0.37
C ALA A 737 -14.35 -10.21 -0.23
N LEU A 738 -14.52 -10.05 -1.54
CA LEU A 738 -15.67 -10.55 -2.32
C LEU A 738 -15.48 -11.97 -2.88
N LYS A 739 -14.32 -12.60 -2.65
CA LYS A 739 -13.97 -13.95 -3.10
C LYS A 739 -14.21 -14.15 -4.61
N ILE A 740 -13.66 -13.25 -5.41
CA ILE A 740 -13.71 -13.27 -6.88
C ILE A 740 -12.61 -14.20 -7.40
N ASP A 741 -12.99 -15.20 -8.20
CA ASP A 741 -12.05 -16.14 -8.81
C ASP A 741 -11.41 -15.55 -10.06
N LEU A 742 -10.30 -14.84 -9.85
CA LEU A 742 -9.49 -14.26 -10.92
C LEU A 742 -8.88 -15.32 -11.86
N SER A 743 -8.84 -16.61 -11.48
CA SER A 743 -8.32 -17.67 -12.35
C SER A 743 -9.18 -17.91 -13.59
N GLN A 744 -10.47 -17.51 -13.56
CA GLN A 744 -11.36 -17.52 -14.72
C GLN A 744 -10.87 -16.59 -15.86
N PHE A 745 -10.05 -15.59 -15.54
CA PHE A 745 -9.44 -14.63 -16.46
C PHE A 745 -7.96 -14.93 -16.76
N SER A 746 -7.44 -16.05 -16.25
CA SER A 746 -6.08 -16.48 -16.59
C SER A 746 -5.99 -16.86 -18.07
N THR A 747 -4.85 -16.60 -18.70
CA THR A 747 -4.64 -16.92 -20.12
C THR A 747 -4.86 -18.41 -20.42
N LYS A 748 -4.57 -19.30 -19.46
CA LYS A 748 -4.88 -20.73 -19.57
C LYS A 748 -6.39 -20.97 -19.71
N THR A 749 -7.20 -20.42 -18.81
CA THR A 749 -8.66 -20.60 -18.84
C THR A 749 -9.26 -19.99 -20.10
N LEU A 750 -8.81 -18.79 -20.49
CA LEU A 750 -9.28 -18.10 -21.69
C LEU A 750 -9.03 -18.89 -22.99
N ILE A 751 -7.86 -19.55 -23.11
CA ILE A 751 -7.58 -20.47 -24.23
C ILE A 751 -8.52 -21.69 -24.21
N GLN A 752 -8.92 -22.17 -23.03
CA GLN A 752 -9.87 -23.28 -22.91
C GLN A 752 -11.32 -22.85 -23.19
N THR A 753 -11.69 -21.62 -22.86
CA THR A 753 -13.03 -21.05 -23.10
C THR A 753 -13.26 -20.67 -24.57
N ALA A 754 -12.32 -19.96 -25.20
CA ALA A 754 -12.53 -19.38 -26.53
C ALA A 754 -11.21 -19.19 -27.31
N PRO A 755 -10.54 -20.28 -27.74
CA PRO A 755 -9.18 -20.22 -28.30
C PRO A 755 -9.06 -19.36 -29.57
N GLU A 756 -10.05 -19.45 -30.46
CA GLU A 756 -10.08 -18.70 -31.72
C GLU A 756 -10.86 -17.37 -31.64
N HIS A 757 -11.15 -16.87 -30.44
CA HIS A 757 -11.70 -15.53 -30.26
C HIS A 757 -10.66 -14.47 -30.67
N GLU A 758 -11.12 -13.42 -31.35
CA GLU A 758 -10.26 -12.39 -31.97
C GLU A 758 -9.59 -11.47 -30.93
N VAL A 759 -8.34 -11.09 -31.20
CA VAL A 759 -7.53 -10.23 -30.34
C VAL A 759 -6.97 -9.09 -31.18
N GLU A 760 -7.31 -7.85 -30.84
CA GLU A 760 -6.57 -6.70 -31.37
C GLU A 760 -5.16 -6.72 -30.76
N VAL A 761 -4.14 -6.61 -31.62
CA VAL A 761 -2.74 -6.57 -31.20
C VAL A 761 -2.14 -5.22 -31.52
N ARG A 762 -1.57 -4.55 -30.52
CA ARG A 762 -0.72 -3.38 -30.70
C ARG A 762 0.75 -3.79 -30.62
N THR A 763 1.50 -3.49 -31.68
CA THR A 763 2.94 -3.75 -31.75
C THR A 763 3.69 -2.49 -31.36
N GLN A 764 4.54 -2.60 -30.33
CA GLN A 764 5.17 -1.50 -29.60
C GLN A 764 6.67 -1.81 -29.36
N TYR A 765 7.44 -0.80 -28.94
CA TYR A 765 8.80 -1.01 -28.44
C TYR A 765 8.80 -1.13 -26.91
N LYS A 766 9.57 -2.08 -26.37
CA LYS A 766 9.85 -2.14 -24.93
C LYS A 766 10.87 -1.06 -24.57
N MET A 767 10.39 0.00 -23.91
CA MET A 767 11.24 1.08 -23.42
C MET A 767 12.14 0.63 -22.25
N PRO A 768 13.32 1.26 -22.06
CA PRO A 768 14.27 0.89 -21.00
C PRO A 768 13.78 1.23 -19.59
N SER A 769 12.93 2.25 -19.44
CA SER A 769 12.26 2.62 -18.19
C SER A 769 10.77 2.92 -18.44
N TYR A 770 9.97 2.93 -17.36
CA TYR A 770 8.53 3.17 -17.40
C TYR A 770 8.17 4.65 -17.63
N ASP A 771 9.02 5.58 -17.18
CA ASP A 771 8.82 7.04 -17.20
C ASP A 771 9.37 7.71 -18.47
N VAL A 772 10.10 6.96 -19.29
CA VAL A 772 10.73 7.44 -20.52
C VAL A 772 10.01 6.88 -21.77
N ASN A 773 9.91 7.68 -22.82
CA ASN A 773 9.48 7.26 -24.15
C ASN A 773 10.45 7.85 -25.18
N LEU A 774 11.09 6.99 -25.98
CA LEU A 774 12.12 7.38 -26.94
C LEU A 774 11.67 7.12 -28.39
N ASP A 775 12.22 7.88 -29.32
CA ASP A 775 11.99 7.69 -30.75
C ASP A 775 12.92 6.61 -31.35
N GLN A 776 13.13 6.60 -32.68
CA GLN A 776 14.02 5.64 -33.34
C GLN A 776 15.51 6.04 -33.29
N MET A 777 15.82 7.30 -32.98
CA MET A 777 17.17 7.84 -32.84
C MET A 777 17.67 7.77 -31.39
N GLY A 778 16.74 7.66 -30.43
CA GLY A 778 17.00 7.59 -29.00
C GLY A 778 16.59 8.85 -28.23
N GLU A 779 15.94 9.80 -28.90
CA GLU A 779 15.57 11.09 -28.33
C GLU A 779 14.22 11.03 -27.59
N PRO A 780 14.03 11.78 -26.48
CA PRO A 780 12.76 11.83 -25.76
C PRO A 780 11.61 12.36 -26.63
N THR A 781 10.55 11.58 -26.76
CA THR A 781 9.35 11.96 -27.53
C THR A 781 8.07 11.60 -26.81
N TRP A 782 7.02 12.38 -27.02
CA TRP A 782 5.68 12.04 -26.51
C TRP A 782 4.96 11.01 -27.40
N ALA A 783 5.35 10.81 -28.67
CA ALA A 783 4.63 9.92 -29.58
C ALA A 783 4.93 8.43 -29.34
N ILE A 784 3.90 7.58 -29.24
CA ILE A 784 4.07 6.12 -29.10
C ILE A 784 3.90 5.43 -30.47
N ARG A 785 4.91 4.67 -30.91
CA ARG A 785 4.75 3.70 -32.01
C ARG A 785 3.89 2.53 -31.53
N SER A 786 2.63 2.47 -31.99
CA SER A 786 1.63 1.48 -31.53
C SER A 786 0.79 0.95 -32.72
N SER A 787 1.40 0.15 -33.60
CA SER A 787 0.75 -0.31 -34.84
C SER A 787 -0.23 -1.47 -34.61
N LYS A 788 -1.45 -1.34 -35.14
CA LYS A 788 -2.53 -2.33 -35.02
C LYS A 788 -2.34 -3.52 -35.97
N SER A 789 -2.59 -4.72 -35.46
CA SER A 789 -2.79 -5.97 -36.19
C SER A 789 -3.83 -6.84 -35.43
N TRP A 790 -4.08 -8.05 -35.90
CA TRP A 790 -5.08 -8.97 -35.32
C TRP A 790 -4.49 -10.36 -35.06
N SER A 791 -5.02 -11.07 -34.07
CA SER A 791 -4.64 -12.43 -33.69
C SER A 791 -5.81 -13.17 -33.04
N THR A 792 -5.55 -14.33 -32.41
CA THR A 792 -6.53 -15.05 -31.58
C THR A 792 -6.00 -15.29 -30.16
N ILE A 793 -6.89 -15.54 -29.18
CA ILE A 793 -6.51 -15.78 -27.77
C ILE A 793 -5.48 -16.91 -27.67
N SER A 794 -5.65 -17.99 -28.43
CA SER A 794 -4.71 -19.12 -28.53
C SER A 794 -3.31 -18.66 -28.97
N ARG A 795 -3.21 -17.93 -30.09
CA ARG A 795 -1.94 -17.45 -30.65
C ARG A 795 -1.27 -16.39 -29.78
N TYR A 796 -2.04 -15.48 -29.20
CA TYR A 796 -1.49 -14.47 -28.30
C TYR A 796 -1.03 -15.08 -26.97
N GLY A 797 -1.79 -16.03 -26.40
CA GLY A 797 -1.40 -16.72 -25.18
C GLY A 797 -0.15 -17.58 -25.35
N GLN A 798 0.05 -18.20 -26.52
CA GLN A 798 1.32 -18.81 -26.92
C GLN A 798 2.46 -17.79 -26.89
N TYR A 799 2.29 -16.63 -27.56
CA TYR A 799 3.28 -15.54 -27.52
C TYR A 799 3.57 -15.02 -26.10
N GLN A 800 2.56 -14.86 -25.25
CA GLN A 800 2.72 -14.40 -23.86
C GLN A 800 3.57 -15.39 -23.05
N ALA A 801 3.31 -16.70 -23.19
CA ALA A 801 4.06 -17.77 -22.54
C ALA A 801 5.47 -17.97 -23.12
N GLU A 802 5.65 -17.81 -24.43
CA GLU A 802 6.97 -17.84 -25.08
C GLU A 802 7.82 -16.64 -24.70
N SER A 803 7.23 -15.44 -24.63
CA SER A 803 7.87 -14.21 -24.15
C SER A 803 8.38 -14.37 -22.71
N PHE A 804 7.56 -14.97 -21.83
CA PHE A 804 7.98 -15.31 -20.47
C PHE A 804 9.14 -16.31 -20.44
N ARG A 805 9.03 -17.43 -21.16
CA ARG A 805 10.11 -18.43 -21.29
C ARG A 805 11.39 -17.85 -21.90
N HIS A 806 11.28 -16.91 -22.84
CA HIS A 806 12.42 -16.25 -23.46
C HIS A 806 13.09 -15.26 -22.50
N SER A 807 12.31 -14.55 -21.68
CA SER A 807 12.88 -13.68 -20.64
C SER A 807 13.58 -14.48 -19.54
N LEU A 808 13.00 -15.60 -19.10
CA LEU A 808 13.66 -16.52 -18.17
C LEU A 808 14.95 -17.11 -18.77
N LYS A 809 14.97 -17.40 -20.08
CA LYS A 809 16.19 -17.80 -20.79
C LYS A 809 17.20 -16.66 -20.89
N GLU A 810 16.78 -15.44 -21.20
CA GLU A 810 17.66 -14.25 -21.23
C GLU A 810 18.26 -13.94 -19.86
N GLU A 811 17.51 -14.10 -18.77
CA GLU A 811 18.01 -13.88 -17.41
C GLU A 811 18.91 -15.05 -16.98
N THR A 812 18.51 -16.30 -17.25
CA THR A 812 19.39 -17.45 -17.08
C THR A 812 20.70 -17.24 -17.84
N GLU A 813 20.64 -16.78 -19.10
CA GLU A 813 21.81 -16.58 -19.96
C GLU A 813 22.63 -15.33 -19.59
N LYS A 814 22.02 -14.26 -19.07
CA LYS A 814 22.76 -13.17 -18.40
C LYS A 814 23.48 -13.68 -17.16
N LEU A 815 22.87 -14.57 -16.37
CA LEU A 815 23.55 -15.25 -15.27
C LEU A 815 24.66 -16.20 -15.79
N ARG A 816 24.48 -16.87 -16.94
CA ARG A 816 25.54 -17.64 -17.62
C ARG A 816 26.68 -16.76 -18.13
N GLN A 817 26.39 -15.56 -18.61
CA GLN A 817 27.40 -14.64 -19.18
C GLN A 817 28.08 -13.80 -18.10
N ALA A 818 27.41 -13.51 -16.98
CA ALA A 818 28.01 -12.95 -15.77
C ALA A 818 28.89 -13.98 -15.04
N ASN A 819 28.53 -15.27 -15.09
CA ASN A 819 29.35 -16.38 -14.60
C ASN A 819 29.65 -17.44 -15.71
N PRO A 820 30.52 -17.14 -16.71
CA PRO A 820 30.82 -18.04 -17.84
C PRO A 820 31.35 -19.42 -17.46
N LYS A 821 31.86 -19.55 -16.23
CA LYS A 821 32.45 -20.78 -15.69
C LYS A 821 31.40 -21.76 -15.16
N LEU A 822 30.21 -21.28 -14.75
CA LEU A 822 29.17 -22.11 -14.14
C LEU A 822 28.44 -23.03 -15.16
N PHE A 823 28.64 -22.80 -16.47
CA PHE A 823 27.87 -23.46 -17.53
C PHE A 823 28.73 -24.08 -18.64
N GLN A 824 30.05 -24.21 -18.44
CA GLN A 824 30.92 -24.99 -19.33
C GLN A 824 31.06 -26.46 -18.89
N GLN A 825 29.93 -27.17 -18.82
CA GLN A 825 29.87 -28.63 -19.04
C GLN A 825 28.43 -29.12 -19.31
N GLN A 826 28.34 -30.31 -19.91
CA GLN A 826 27.11 -31.02 -20.31
C GLN A 826 26.33 -30.49 -21.53
N THR A 827 26.86 -30.77 -22.73
CA THR A 827 26.00 -31.14 -23.87
C THR A 827 25.48 -32.57 -23.65
N PRO A 828 24.16 -32.84 -23.66
CA PRO A 828 23.64 -34.20 -23.48
C PRO A 828 23.93 -35.07 -24.71
N THR A 829 24.51 -36.25 -24.50
CA THR A 829 24.55 -37.32 -25.51
C THR A 829 23.21 -38.04 -25.52
N THR A 830 22.43 -37.85 -26.58
CA THR A 830 21.13 -38.53 -26.77
C THR A 830 21.33 -40.01 -27.11
N SER A 831 20.86 -40.89 -26.23
CA SER A 831 20.69 -42.33 -26.50
C SER A 831 19.20 -42.68 -26.51
N GLU A 832 18.62 -42.82 -27.70
CA GLU A 832 17.23 -43.22 -27.87
C GLU A 832 17.05 -44.74 -27.71
N VAL A 833 15.91 -45.17 -27.16
CA VAL A 833 15.37 -46.53 -27.27
C VAL A 833 13.88 -46.41 -27.63
N PRO A 834 13.37 -47.12 -28.66
CA PRO A 834 12.18 -46.68 -29.38
C PRO A 834 10.87 -47.41 -29.01
N ILE A 835 9.72 -46.77 -29.28
CA ILE A 835 8.43 -47.44 -29.46
C ILE A 835 7.69 -46.86 -30.69
N ALA A 836 7.60 -47.69 -31.73
CA ALA A 836 6.61 -47.70 -32.83
C ALA A 836 6.16 -46.36 -33.48
N ASP A 837 6.82 -45.99 -34.58
CA ASP A 837 6.14 -45.41 -35.76
C ASP A 837 5.18 -46.44 -36.40
N ASN A 838 4.28 -45.96 -37.28
CA ASN A 838 3.82 -46.80 -38.39
C ASN A 838 3.52 -45.99 -39.67
N VAL A 839 3.84 -46.60 -40.82
CA VAL A 839 3.63 -46.14 -42.21
C VAL A 839 4.64 -45.13 -42.81
N SER A 840 5.71 -45.73 -43.33
CA SER A 840 6.66 -45.38 -44.41
C SER A 840 5.99 -44.81 -45.71
N PRO A 841 6.70 -44.45 -46.84
CA PRO A 841 8.05 -44.89 -47.22
C PRO A 841 9.00 -44.02 -48.09
N VAL A 842 10.30 -44.36 -47.95
CA VAL A 842 11.34 -44.54 -49.00
C VAL A 842 12.17 -43.32 -49.53
N PRO A 843 13.47 -43.48 -49.88
CA PRO A 843 14.46 -42.39 -49.89
C PRO A 843 15.27 -42.25 -51.20
N SER A 844 16.32 -41.38 -51.23
CA SER A 844 17.69 -41.85 -51.55
C SER A 844 18.87 -40.83 -51.46
N LYS A 845 20.00 -41.36 -50.99
CA LYS A 845 21.42 -41.13 -51.41
C LYS A 845 22.07 -39.72 -51.36
N LYS A 846 22.79 -39.51 -50.24
CA LYS A 846 24.15 -38.94 -50.08
C LYS A 846 24.95 -38.50 -51.34
N ARG A 847 25.61 -37.33 -51.26
CA ARG A 847 27.10 -37.20 -51.29
C ARG A 847 27.60 -35.83 -50.78
N LYS A 848 28.89 -35.75 -50.41
CA LYS A 848 29.60 -34.53 -49.92
C LYS A 848 30.83 -34.22 -50.79
N ALA A 849 31.08 -32.94 -51.06
CA ALA A 849 32.38 -32.27 -51.31
C ALA A 849 32.09 -30.75 -51.39
N THR A 850 32.52 -29.82 -50.52
CA THR A 850 33.87 -29.35 -50.08
C THR A 850 34.58 -28.41 -51.06
N ALA A 851 34.88 -27.19 -50.59
CA ALA A 851 35.78 -26.16 -51.17
C ALA A 851 35.35 -25.48 -52.49
N ALA A 852 35.70 -24.22 -52.79
CA ALA A 852 36.15 -23.08 -51.96
C ALA A 852 36.14 -21.75 -52.78
N THR A 853 36.41 -20.63 -52.10
CA THR A 853 37.02 -19.36 -52.59
C THR A 853 36.28 -18.42 -53.58
N ALA A 854 36.55 -17.12 -53.33
CA ALA A 854 36.58 -15.97 -54.25
C ALA A 854 35.27 -15.36 -54.79
N ALA A 855 35.09 -14.07 -54.50
CA ALA A 855 34.04 -13.19 -54.99
C ALA A 855 34.34 -12.61 -56.39
N SER A 856 33.30 -12.18 -57.14
CA SER A 856 33.28 -10.86 -57.82
C SER A 856 31.92 -10.51 -58.47
N MET A 857 31.41 -9.30 -58.15
CA MET A 857 30.65 -8.33 -58.98
C MET A 857 29.38 -8.67 -59.81
N ALA A 858 28.55 -7.61 -59.92
CA ALA A 858 27.71 -7.19 -61.06
C ALA A 858 26.36 -7.88 -61.38
N ALA A 859 25.29 -7.22 -60.89
CA ALA A 859 24.07 -6.82 -61.60
C ALA A 859 23.52 -7.67 -62.78
N GLY A 860 22.30 -8.21 -62.61
CA GLY A 860 21.45 -8.73 -63.68
C GLY A 860 19.99 -8.91 -63.22
N SER A 861 19.04 -8.27 -63.90
CA SER A 861 17.62 -8.20 -63.52
C SER A 861 16.87 -9.55 -63.58
N GLY A 862 16.07 -9.88 -62.55
CA GLY A 862 15.15 -11.03 -62.60
C GLY A 862 14.23 -11.18 -61.38
N THR A 863 12.95 -10.86 -61.55
CA THR A 863 11.82 -11.26 -60.67
C THR A 863 10.95 -12.30 -61.39
N PRO A 864 10.15 -13.18 -60.73
CA PRO A 864 9.59 -13.03 -59.38
C PRO A 864 9.50 -14.32 -58.51
N THR A 865 8.81 -14.19 -57.37
CA THR A 865 8.23 -15.25 -56.50
C THR A 865 9.17 -16.18 -55.70
N GLY A 866 8.95 -16.22 -54.38
CA GLY A 866 9.56 -17.17 -53.45
C GLY A 866 9.37 -16.71 -52.00
N ARG A 867 8.85 -17.58 -51.11
CA ARG A 867 8.58 -17.20 -49.70
C ARG A 867 9.88 -17.14 -48.88
N GLY A 868 10.44 -15.95 -48.73
CA GLY A 868 11.54 -15.67 -47.79
C GLY A 868 11.04 -15.52 -46.35
N ARG A 869 11.81 -16.05 -45.40
CA ARG A 869 11.64 -15.82 -43.96
C ARG A 869 12.13 -14.39 -43.66
N VAL A 870 11.28 -13.54 -43.10
CA VAL A 870 11.72 -12.17 -42.71
C VAL A 870 12.63 -12.28 -41.49
N GLU A 871 13.88 -11.89 -41.65
CA GLU A 871 14.80 -11.61 -40.54
C GLU A 871 14.33 -10.32 -39.86
N GLU A 872 14.16 -10.33 -38.53
CA GLU A 872 13.71 -9.14 -37.81
C GLU A 872 14.79 -8.06 -37.84
N SER A 873 14.40 -6.86 -38.28
CA SER A 873 15.30 -5.77 -38.62
C SER A 873 16.10 -5.25 -37.42
N SER A 874 17.36 -4.88 -37.65
CA SER A 874 18.23 -4.19 -36.71
C SER A 874 17.67 -2.81 -36.29
N GLY A 875 16.88 -2.79 -35.22
CA GLY A 875 16.49 -1.59 -34.48
C GLY A 875 16.97 -1.66 -33.03
N PRO A 876 17.21 -0.51 -32.35
CA PRO A 876 17.82 -0.50 -31.02
C PRO A 876 16.91 -1.02 -29.88
N TYR A 877 15.59 -1.12 -30.11
CA TYR A 877 14.62 -1.49 -29.07
C TYR A 877 13.87 -2.79 -29.39
N LYS A 878 13.74 -3.65 -28.39
CA LYS A 878 13.03 -4.95 -28.49
C LYS A 878 11.55 -4.72 -28.78
N ILE A 879 11.05 -5.34 -29.85
CA ILE A 879 9.63 -5.29 -30.22
C ILE A 879 8.81 -6.18 -29.27
N ILE A 880 7.67 -5.66 -28.84
CA ILE A 880 6.66 -6.36 -28.04
C ILE A 880 5.28 -6.23 -28.67
N LYS A 881 4.40 -7.17 -28.33
CA LYS A 881 3.00 -7.19 -28.75
C LYS A 881 2.13 -7.08 -27.50
N PHE A 882 1.03 -6.33 -27.61
CA PHE A 882 0.04 -6.08 -26.55
C PHE A 882 -1.33 -6.53 -27.08
N GLY A 883 -1.93 -7.54 -26.45
CA GLY A 883 -3.31 -7.95 -26.73
C GLY A 883 -4.27 -7.03 -25.98
N THR A 884 -5.12 -6.30 -26.70
CA THR A 884 -5.92 -5.21 -26.17
C THR A 884 -7.37 -5.28 -26.66
N ASN A 885 -8.29 -4.64 -25.93
CA ASN A 885 -9.68 -4.46 -26.32
C ASN A 885 -10.43 -5.76 -26.71
N ILE A 886 -10.06 -6.90 -26.10
CA ILE A 886 -10.65 -8.21 -26.38
C ILE A 886 -12.05 -8.24 -25.76
N ASP A 887 -13.10 -8.44 -26.56
CA ASP A 887 -14.48 -8.30 -26.08
C ASP A 887 -14.99 -9.57 -25.39
N LEU A 888 -15.45 -9.43 -24.15
CA LEU A 888 -16.09 -10.52 -23.40
C LEU A 888 -17.62 -10.40 -23.34
N SER A 889 -18.25 -9.63 -24.25
CA SER A 889 -19.72 -9.42 -24.25
C SER A 889 -20.57 -10.66 -24.53
N ASP A 890 -20.00 -11.70 -25.17
CA ASP A 890 -20.74 -12.92 -25.49
C ASP A 890 -20.95 -13.77 -24.22
N GLU A 891 -22.08 -13.53 -23.55
CA GLU A 891 -22.52 -14.28 -22.36
C GLU A 891 -22.51 -15.79 -22.56
N ARG A 892 -22.69 -16.31 -23.78
CA ARG A 892 -22.69 -17.76 -24.05
C ARG A 892 -21.28 -18.35 -23.99
N LYS A 893 -20.26 -17.56 -24.28
CA LYS A 893 -18.83 -17.94 -24.15
C LYS A 893 -18.32 -17.64 -22.75
N PHE A 894 -18.60 -16.45 -22.24
CA PHE A 894 -17.94 -15.89 -21.05
C PHE A 894 -18.81 -15.83 -19.79
N TYR A 895 -19.86 -16.67 -19.72
CA TYR A 895 -20.77 -16.75 -18.57
C TYR A 895 -20.04 -16.84 -17.22
N ALA A 896 -19.00 -17.68 -17.11
CA ALA A 896 -18.25 -17.87 -15.87
C ALA A 896 -17.53 -16.58 -15.45
N GLN A 897 -16.84 -15.93 -16.39
CA GLN A 897 -16.16 -14.66 -16.19
C GLN A 897 -17.13 -13.54 -15.79
N LEU A 898 -18.22 -13.35 -16.53
CA LEU A 898 -19.21 -12.30 -16.24
C LEU A 898 -19.94 -12.54 -14.91
N LYS A 899 -20.19 -13.81 -14.54
CA LYS A 899 -20.76 -14.18 -13.23
C LYS A 899 -19.86 -13.81 -12.06
N GLU A 900 -18.54 -13.92 -12.22
CA GLU A 900 -17.58 -13.53 -11.18
C GLU A 900 -17.56 -12.01 -10.96
N LEU A 901 -17.63 -11.21 -12.03
CA LEU A 901 -17.68 -9.73 -11.91
C LEU A 901 -19.01 -9.24 -11.33
N ASN A 902 -20.09 -10.01 -11.44
CA ASN A 902 -21.36 -9.71 -10.78
C ASN A 902 -21.32 -9.78 -9.24
N LYS A 903 -20.20 -10.25 -8.64
CA LYS A 903 -19.95 -10.15 -7.19
C LYS A 903 -19.61 -8.72 -6.72
N LEU A 904 -19.20 -7.83 -7.64
CA LEU A 904 -18.77 -6.46 -7.31
C LEU A 904 -19.92 -5.58 -6.75
N PRO A 905 -19.60 -4.53 -5.97
CA PRO A 905 -20.61 -3.60 -5.46
C PRO A 905 -21.31 -2.87 -6.61
N ALA A 906 -22.52 -2.36 -6.32
CA ALA A 906 -23.43 -1.82 -7.32
C ALA A 906 -22.83 -0.68 -8.17
N PHE A 907 -21.93 0.12 -7.61
CA PHE A 907 -21.28 1.22 -8.32
C PHE A 907 -20.16 0.78 -9.28
N CYS A 908 -19.62 -0.43 -9.14
CA CYS A 908 -18.60 -1.00 -10.02
C CYS A 908 -19.18 -1.92 -11.11
N ARG A 909 -20.45 -2.34 -11.04
CA ARG A 909 -21.02 -3.32 -11.98
C ARG A 909 -21.42 -2.71 -13.33
N LEU A 910 -21.23 -3.49 -14.40
CA LEU A 910 -21.68 -3.17 -15.76
C LEU A 910 -23.17 -2.84 -15.82
N HIS A 911 -23.98 -3.63 -15.10
CA HIS A 911 -25.42 -3.48 -15.04
C HIS A 911 -25.86 -3.22 -13.60
N SER A 912 -26.36 -2.01 -13.37
CA SER A 912 -26.77 -1.50 -12.06
C SER A 912 -27.66 -0.27 -12.20
N ALA A 913 -28.63 -0.11 -11.31
CA ALA A 913 -29.47 1.09 -11.25
C ALA A 913 -28.68 2.37 -10.94
N SER A 914 -27.48 2.25 -10.34
CA SER A 914 -26.56 3.36 -10.08
C SER A 914 -25.61 3.69 -11.25
N ASN A 915 -25.78 3.05 -12.41
CA ASN A 915 -24.92 3.20 -13.58
C ASN A 915 -25.71 3.68 -14.81
N MET A 916 -25.51 4.93 -15.22
CA MET A 916 -26.17 5.53 -16.39
C MET A 916 -26.04 4.69 -17.67
N LEU A 917 -24.89 4.03 -17.89
CA LEU A 917 -24.63 3.22 -19.09
C LEU A 917 -25.51 1.95 -19.17
N SER A 918 -26.16 1.55 -18.08
CA SER A 918 -27.18 0.49 -18.07
C SER A 918 -28.48 0.92 -18.77
N TYR A 919 -28.76 2.22 -18.84
CA TYR A 919 -29.98 2.78 -19.44
C TYR A 919 -29.87 3.10 -20.93
N LEU A 920 -28.70 2.85 -21.55
CA LEU A 920 -28.51 3.03 -22.99
C LEU A 920 -29.39 2.10 -23.84
N GLY A 921 -29.80 0.94 -23.32
CA GLY A 921 -30.65 -0.01 -24.03
C GLY A 921 -30.01 -0.71 -25.24
N HIS A 922 -28.73 -0.46 -25.50
CA HIS A 922 -27.91 -1.11 -26.54
C HIS A 922 -26.44 -1.21 -26.09
N THR A 923 -25.68 -2.05 -26.79
CA THR A 923 -24.27 -2.34 -26.50
C THR A 923 -23.35 -1.24 -27.02
N VAL A 924 -22.44 -0.78 -26.16
CA VAL A 924 -21.27 0.04 -26.51
C VAL A 924 -20.04 -0.70 -26.01
N TYR A 925 -19.36 -1.39 -26.93
CA TYR A 925 -18.29 -2.35 -26.63
C TYR A 925 -17.13 -1.72 -25.83
N GLY A 926 -16.78 -2.35 -24.72
CA GLY A 926 -15.78 -1.85 -23.76
C GLY A 926 -16.30 -0.79 -22.79
N MET A 927 -17.43 -0.13 -23.07
CA MET A 927 -18.06 0.78 -22.13
C MET A 927 -19.05 0.06 -21.23
N ASN A 928 -20.10 -0.55 -21.80
CA ASN A 928 -21.05 -1.39 -21.06
C ASN A 928 -20.87 -2.90 -21.32
N THR A 929 -19.72 -3.30 -21.88
CA THR A 929 -19.22 -4.68 -21.93
C THR A 929 -17.79 -4.74 -21.39
N VAL A 930 -17.36 -5.91 -20.91
CA VAL A 930 -15.99 -6.10 -20.41
C VAL A 930 -15.02 -6.20 -21.59
N GLN A 931 -13.97 -5.39 -21.56
CA GLN A 931 -12.77 -5.62 -22.36
C GLN A 931 -11.65 -6.25 -21.53
N LEU A 932 -10.99 -7.23 -22.14
CA LEU A 932 -9.84 -7.95 -21.62
C LEU A 932 -8.56 -7.47 -22.32
N TYR A 933 -7.48 -7.44 -21.54
CA TYR A 933 -6.14 -7.03 -21.93
C TYR A 933 -5.15 -8.13 -21.52
N LEU A 934 -4.32 -8.58 -22.46
CA LEU A 934 -3.30 -9.61 -22.26
C LEU A 934 -1.92 -8.96 -22.45
N LYS A 935 -1.11 -8.85 -21.39
CA LYS A 935 0.10 -8.02 -21.38
C LYS A 935 1.39 -8.83 -21.18
N VAL A 936 2.49 -8.28 -21.70
CA VAL A 936 3.88 -8.65 -21.39
C VAL A 936 4.61 -7.40 -20.83
N PRO A 937 5.79 -7.50 -20.21
CA PRO A 937 6.50 -6.34 -19.68
C PRO A 937 6.76 -5.24 -20.73
N GLY A 938 6.20 -4.06 -20.50
CA GLY A 938 6.34 -2.88 -21.36
C GLY A 938 5.13 -2.55 -22.24
N CYS A 939 4.04 -3.35 -22.25
CA CYS A 939 2.83 -2.99 -22.99
C CYS A 939 2.22 -1.68 -22.43
N ARG A 940 1.99 -0.70 -23.30
CA ARG A 940 1.46 0.62 -22.96
C ARG A 940 0.04 0.85 -23.48
N THR A 941 -0.83 1.33 -22.61
CA THR A 941 -2.03 2.11 -22.98
C THR A 941 -1.63 3.59 -22.96
N PRO A 942 -1.80 4.35 -24.06
CA PRO A 942 -1.42 5.76 -24.14
C PRO A 942 -2.22 6.66 -23.19
N GLY A 943 -1.78 7.91 -23.06
CA GLY A 943 -2.56 8.99 -22.48
C GLY A 943 -3.87 9.17 -23.22
N HIS A 944 -4.97 9.19 -22.46
CA HIS A 944 -6.31 9.41 -22.99
C HIS A 944 -7.26 9.90 -21.89
N LEU A 945 -8.40 10.44 -22.32
CA LEU A 945 -9.62 10.49 -21.53
C LEU A 945 -10.47 9.25 -21.88
N GLU A 946 -11.26 8.81 -20.92
CA GLU A 946 -12.32 7.83 -21.18
C GLU A 946 -13.39 8.38 -22.12
N ASN A 947 -14.06 7.50 -22.87
CA ASN A 947 -15.06 7.88 -23.86
C ASN A 947 -16.19 8.68 -23.19
N ASN A 948 -16.49 9.86 -23.75
CA ASN A 948 -17.41 10.85 -23.16
C ASN A 948 -17.13 11.14 -21.66
N SER A 949 -15.87 11.08 -21.21
CA SER A 949 -15.45 11.32 -19.82
C SER A 949 -16.20 10.51 -18.76
N PHE A 950 -16.66 9.30 -19.09
CA PHE A 950 -17.23 8.36 -18.12
C PHE A 950 -16.17 7.77 -17.19
N ALA A 951 -16.54 7.44 -15.95
CA ALA A 951 -15.68 6.70 -15.05
C ALA A 951 -15.39 5.28 -15.57
N SER A 952 -14.34 4.64 -15.03
CA SER A 952 -13.80 3.36 -15.50
C SER A 952 -13.32 2.49 -14.36
N ILE A 953 -13.57 1.18 -14.47
CA ILE A 953 -13.10 0.15 -13.56
C ILE A 953 -12.00 -0.63 -14.26
N ASN A 954 -10.87 -0.86 -13.58
CA ASN A 954 -9.85 -1.80 -14.05
C ASN A 954 -9.45 -2.79 -12.94
N VAL A 955 -9.51 -4.09 -13.22
CA VAL A 955 -9.05 -5.15 -12.31
C VAL A 955 -7.81 -5.81 -12.91
N ASN A 956 -6.70 -5.85 -12.17
CA ASN A 956 -5.52 -6.63 -12.55
C ASN A 956 -5.68 -8.09 -12.09
N ILE A 957 -5.59 -9.01 -13.03
CA ILE A 957 -5.69 -10.46 -12.81
C ILE A 957 -4.34 -11.02 -12.31
N GLY A 958 -3.24 -10.32 -12.57
CA GLY A 958 -1.88 -10.78 -12.29
C GLY A 958 -1.36 -11.81 -13.31
N PRO A 959 -0.25 -12.50 -13.00
CA PRO A 959 0.55 -12.36 -11.76
C PRO A 959 1.39 -11.07 -11.69
N GLY A 960 1.73 -10.46 -12.83
CA GLY A 960 2.48 -9.21 -12.89
C GLY A 960 1.68 -7.96 -12.50
N GLU A 961 2.38 -6.86 -12.31
CA GLU A 961 1.81 -5.57 -11.89
C GLU A 961 1.68 -4.59 -13.09
N CYS A 962 0.92 -3.52 -12.89
CA CYS A 962 0.82 -2.39 -13.83
C CYS A 962 1.19 -1.07 -13.13
N GLU A 963 2.04 -0.28 -13.76
CA GLU A 963 2.32 1.10 -13.36
C GLU A 963 1.25 2.02 -13.98
N TRP A 964 0.62 2.84 -13.15
CA TRP A 964 -0.43 3.78 -13.50
C TRP A 964 0.02 5.22 -13.27
N PHE A 965 -0.45 6.10 -14.16
CA PHE A 965 -0.31 7.54 -14.08
C PHE A 965 -1.69 8.18 -14.32
N GLY A 966 -2.02 9.24 -13.58
CA GLY A 966 -3.28 9.95 -13.73
C GLY A 966 -3.17 11.45 -13.44
N VAL A 967 -3.96 12.27 -14.10
CA VAL A 967 -4.00 13.73 -13.96
C VAL A 967 -5.45 14.18 -13.73
N PRO A 968 -5.74 15.07 -12.75
CA PRO A 968 -7.08 15.57 -12.49
C PRO A 968 -7.72 16.27 -13.70
N TYR A 969 -9.06 16.23 -13.76
CA TYR A 969 -9.85 16.74 -14.89
C TYR A 969 -9.53 18.21 -15.24
N GLU A 970 -9.25 19.04 -14.24
CA GLU A 970 -8.99 20.47 -14.41
C GLU A 970 -7.77 20.77 -15.30
N TYR A 971 -6.86 19.81 -15.46
CA TYR A 971 -5.60 19.97 -16.17
C TYR A 971 -5.57 19.32 -17.57
N TRP A 972 -6.63 18.62 -18.01
CA TRP A 972 -6.69 18.09 -19.39
C TRP A 972 -6.45 19.16 -20.48
N PRO A 973 -6.90 20.43 -20.33
CA PRO A 973 -6.60 21.50 -21.29
C PRO A 973 -5.10 21.81 -21.44
N GLY A 974 -4.33 21.64 -20.36
CA GLY A 974 -2.88 21.79 -20.37
C GLY A 974 -2.22 20.69 -21.21
N LEU A 975 -2.63 19.43 -21.03
CA LEU A 975 -2.12 18.31 -21.81
C LEU A 975 -2.54 18.39 -23.28
N GLU A 976 -3.75 18.87 -23.60
CA GLU A 976 -4.17 19.11 -24.99
C GLU A 976 -3.26 20.14 -25.67
N ASN A 977 -2.93 21.25 -25.00
CA ASN A 977 -1.97 22.23 -25.51
C ASN A 977 -0.58 21.59 -25.68
N MET A 978 -0.05 20.88 -24.68
CA MET A 978 1.26 20.22 -24.76
C MET A 978 1.35 19.19 -25.90
N CYS A 979 0.27 18.46 -26.19
CA CYS A 979 0.17 17.58 -27.35
C CYS A 979 0.14 18.37 -28.67
N LYS A 980 -0.65 19.45 -28.75
CA LYS A 980 -0.75 20.34 -29.91
C LYS A 980 0.60 20.97 -30.27
N ASP A 981 1.36 21.44 -29.28
CA ASP A 981 2.71 22.01 -29.46
C ASP A 981 3.68 20.98 -30.08
N ARG A 982 3.47 19.69 -29.78
CA ARG A 982 4.23 18.54 -30.30
C ARG A 982 3.64 17.96 -31.59
N SER A 983 2.66 18.63 -32.20
CA SER A 983 1.90 18.19 -33.38
C SER A 983 1.17 16.84 -33.21
N ILE A 984 0.71 16.54 -31.99
CA ILE A 984 -0.05 15.34 -31.64
C ILE A 984 -1.53 15.71 -31.44
N ASP A 985 -2.45 14.97 -32.06
CA ASP A 985 -3.89 15.02 -31.76
C ASP A 985 -4.14 14.42 -30.37
N PHE A 986 -4.73 15.19 -29.45
CA PHE A 986 -4.99 14.77 -28.07
C PHE A 986 -6.02 13.63 -27.96
N LEU A 987 -7.02 13.59 -28.85
CA LEU A 987 -8.14 12.63 -28.82
C LEU A 987 -7.86 11.36 -29.66
N ARG A 988 -7.02 11.47 -30.70
CA ARG A 988 -6.73 10.39 -31.67
C ARG A 988 -5.30 9.88 -31.65
N GLY A 989 -4.36 10.67 -31.13
CA GLY A 989 -2.95 10.30 -31.06
C GLY A 989 -2.66 9.28 -29.96
N ALA A 990 -1.62 8.46 -30.15
CA ALA A 990 -1.07 7.63 -29.09
C ALA A 990 0.12 8.36 -28.46
N TRP A 991 -0.04 8.90 -27.25
CA TRP A 991 0.96 9.73 -26.58
C TRP A 991 1.32 9.23 -25.17
N TRP A 992 2.53 9.57 -24.71
CA TRP A 992 3.08 9.24 -23.39
C TRP A 992 3.75 10.48 -22.79
N PRO A 993 3.15 11.13 -21.77
CA PRO A 993 3.72 12.31 -21.14
C PRO A 993 5.06 12.00 -20.45
N GLY A 994 6.07 12.84 -20.71
CA GLY A 994 7.30 12.83 -19.91
C GLY A 994 7.08 13.51 -18.57
N VAL A 995 7.43 12.83 -17.46
CA VAL A 995 7.26 13.35 -16.08
C VAL A 995 7.90 14.74 -15.90
N THR A 996 9.09 14.93 -16.46
CA THR A 996 9.82 16.22 -16.46
C THR A 996 9.03 17.35 -17.13
N ASP A 997 8.22 17.05 -18.15
CA ASP A 997 7.42 18.08 -18.84
C ASP A 997 6.16 18.44 -18.06
N LEU A 998 5.54 17.49 -17.34
CA LEU A 998 4.46 17.78 -16.39
C LEU A 998 4.94 18.73 -15.27
N ILE A 999 6.13 18.48 -14.73
CA ILE A 999 6.77 19.30 -13.69
C ILE A 999 7.21 20.69 -14.21
N LYS A 1000 7.50 20.83 -15.51
CA LYS A 1000 7.75 22.14 -16.14
C LYS A 1000 6.46 22.94 -16.34
N ALA A 1001 5.35 22.27 -16.64
CA ALA A 1001 4.04 22.87 -16.88
C ALA A 1001 3.20 23.04 -15.59
N ASP A 1002 3.79 22.78 -14.43
CA ASP A 1002 3.16 22.78 -13.10
C ASP A 1002 1.86 21.95 -13.03
N VAL A 1003 1.81 20.85 -13.79
CA VAL A 1003 0.70 19.89 -13.83
C VAL A 1003 0.87 18.86 -12.72
N PRO A 1004 -0.07 18.76 -11.76
CA PRO A 1004 -0.02 17.74 -10.72
C PRO A 1004 -0.53 16.40 -11.26
N PHE A 1005 0.11 15.30 -10.84
CA PHE A 1005 -0.16 13.95 -11.33
C PHE A 1005 -0.01 12.90 -10.23
N TYR A 1006 -0.84 11.86 -10.30
CA TYR A 1006 -0.71 10.64 -9.52
C TYR A 1006 0.22 9.64 -10.21
N ARG A 1007 0.92 8.83 -9.42
CA ARG A 1007 1.66 7.66 -9.89
C ARG A 1007 1.58 6.54 -8.85
N PHE A 1008 1.29 5.31 -9.29
CA PHE A 1008 1.21 4.15 -8.41
C PHE A 1008 1.31 2.82 -9.18
N THR A 1009 1.53 1.73 -8.44
CA THR A 1009 1.58 0.36 -8.98
C THR A 1009 0.33 -0.41 -8.55
N GLN A 1010 -0.38 -1.00 -9.51
CA GLN A 1010 -1.55 -1.87 -9.33
C GLN A 1010 -1.11 -3.34 -9.29
N LYS A 1011 -1.25 -4.00 -8.14
CA LYS A 1011 -0.91 -5.40 -7.94
C LYS A 1011 -1.98 -6.35 -8.49
N ALA A 1012 -1.67 -7.65 -8.54
CA ALA A 1012 -2.66 -8.68 -8.82
C ALA A 1012 -3.79 -8.66 -7.77
N GLY A 1013 -5.03 -8.59 -8.22
CA GLY A 1013 -6.23 -8.45 -7.39
C GLY A 1013 -6.67 -7.02 -7.10
N ASP A 1014 -5.84 -6.01 -7.39
CA ASP A 1014 -6.19 -4.60 -7.15
C ASP A 1014 -7.20 -4.09 -8.18
N VAL A 1015 -8.18 -3.32 -7.68
CA VAL A 1015 -9.16 -2.61 -8.51
C VAL A 1015 -8.79 -1.13 -8.55
N VAL A 1016 -8.61 -0.58 -9.74
CA VAL A 1016 -8.47 0.87 -9.96
C VAL A 1016 -9.81 1.43 -10.36
N TRP A 1017 -10.26 2.45 -9.63
CA TRP A 1017 -11.35 3.33 -10.02
C TRP A 1017 -10.75 4.57 -10.67
N VAL A 1018 -11.00 4.78 -11.95
CA VAL A 1018 -10.73 6.05 -12.64
C VAL A 1018 -12.04 6.82 -12.67
N ASN A 1019 -12.09 8.00 -12.07
CA ASN A 1019 -13.31 8.81 -12.05
C ASN A 1019 -13.48 9.57 -13.39
N GLY A 1020 -14.69 10.05 -13.65
CA GLY A 1020 -15.00 10.78 -14.87
C GLY A 1020 -14.05 11.95 -15.08
N GLY A 1021 -13.55 12.10 -16.30
CA GLY A 1021 -12.63 13.18 -16.67
C GLY A 1021 -11.16 13.02 -16.25
N CYS A 1022 -10.77 11.98 -15.50
CA CYS A 1022 -9.36 11.75 -15.17
C CYS A 1022 -8.57 11.30 -16.41
N VAL A 1023 -7.59 12.10 -16.83
CA VAL A 1023 -6.65 11.74 -17.91
C VAL A 1023 -5.66 10.71 -17.36
N HIS A 1024 -5.43 9.60 -18.05
CA HIS A 1024 -4.57 8.55 -17.51
C HIS A 1024 -3.82 7.74 -18.58
N TRP A 1025 -2.71 7.09 -18.17
CA TRP A 1025 -1.91 6.18 -18.99
C TRP A 1025 -1.30 5.06 -18.13
N VAL A 1026 -1.03 3.91 -18.75
CA VAL A 1026 -0.73 2.65 -18.03
C VAL A 1026 0.35 1.83 -18.75
N GLN A 1027 1.28 1.24 -18.00
CA GLN A 1027 2.26 0.29 -18.51
C GLN A 1027 2.31 -0.99 -17.65
N SER A 1028 2.32 -2.19 -18.26
CA SER A 1028 2.65 -3.42 -17.52
C SER A 1028 4.13 -3.49 -17.14
N THR A 1029 4.41 -3.78 -15.86
CA THR A 1029 5.77 -4.10 -15.40
C THR A 1029 6.07 -5.60 -15.58
N GLY A 1030 5.06 -6.46 -15.38
CA GLY A 1030 5.16 -7.92 -15.51
C GLY A 1030 4.33 -8.51 -16.67
N TRP A 1031 4.22 -9.84 -16.70
CA TRP A 1031 3.21 -10.54 -17.48
C TRP A 1031 1.93 -10.60 -16.66
N CYS A 1032 0.88 -9.95 -17.15
CA CYS A 1032 -0.41 -9.88 -16.46
C CYS A 1032 -1.56 -9.81 -17.46
N ASN A 1033 -2.76 -10.08 -16.97
CA ASN A 1033 -4.00 -9.75 -17.67
C ASN A 1033 -4.73 -8.67 -16.89
N ASN A 1034 -5.51 -7.81 -17.56
CA ASN A 1034 -6.46 -6.90 -16.90
C ASN A 1034 -7.83 -7.07 -17.54
N VAL A 1035 -8.89 -6.79 -16.78
CA VAL A 1035 -10.23 -6.53 -17.34
C VAL A 1035 -10.68 -5.12 -16.97
N ALA A 1036 -11.40 -4.46 -17.89
CA ALA A 1036 -11.94 -3.13 -17.66
C ALA A 1036 -13.28 -2.91 -18.37
N TRP A 1037 -14.04 -1.93 -17.87
CA TRP A 1037 -15.28 -1.42 -18.44
C TRP A 1037 -15.60 -0.04 -17.84
N ASN A 1038 -16.43 0.75 -18.53
CA ASN A 1038 -16.89 2.03 -18.00
C ASN A 1038 -18.12 1.90 -17.09
N VAL A 1039 -18.28 2.88 -16.21
CA VAL A 1039 -19.49 3.08 -15.39
C VAL A 1039 -19.85 4.56 -15.41
N GLY A 1040 -21.15 4.86 -15.39
CA GLY A 1040 -21.67 6.21 -15.23
C GLY A 1040 -22.26 6.42 -13.84
N PRO A 1041 -21.47 6.86 -12.84
CA PRO A 1041 -21.97 7.37 -11.57
C PRO A 1041 -23.23 8.20 -11.74
N MET A 1042 -24.28 7.89 -10.98
CA MET A 1042 -25.54 8.63 -11.02
C MET A 1042 -25.42 9.98 -10.29
N THR A 1043 -24.54 10.86 -10.78
CA THR A 1043 -24.19 12.15 -10.18
C THR A 1043 -24.26 13.27 -11.22
N ALA A 1044 -24.57 14.48 -10.75
CA ALA A 1044 -24.65 15.66 -11.62
C ALA A 1044 -23.32 15.96 -12.33
N ASN A 1045 -22.18 15.83 -11.62
CA ASN A 1045 -20.87 16.15 -12.18
C ASN A 1045 -20.47 15.15 -13.27
N GLN A 1046 -20.81 13.85 -13.13
CA GLN A 1046 -20.55 12.88 -14.19
C GLN A 1046 -21.36 13.19 -15.46
N LEU A 1047 -22.64 13.57 -15.33
CA LEU A 1047 -23.45 13.95 -16.49
C LEU A 1047 -22.93 15.25 -17.14
N GLU A 1048 -22.56 16.24 -16.34
CA GLU A 1048 -22.03 17.52 -16.79
C GLU A 1048 -20.72 17.35 -17.58
N MET A 1049 -19.77 16.56 -17.07
CA MET A 1049 -18.54 16.22 -17.81
C MET A 1049 -18.85 15.45 -19.11
N ALA A 1050 -19.84 14.54 -19.10
CA ALA A 1050 -20.19 13.77 -20.29
C ALA A 1050 -20.87 14.60 -21.40
N LEU A 1051 -21.68 15.60 -21.01
CA LEU A 1051 -22.25 16.58 -21.93
C LEU A 1051 -21.17 17.53 -22.48
N GLN A 1052 -20.24 18.00 -21.64
CA GLN A 1052 -19.09 18.80 -22.07
C GLN A 1052 -18.17 18.03 -23.03
N ALA A 1053 -17.89 16.76 -22.75
CA ALA A 1053 -17.13 15.89 -23.64
C ALA A 1053 -17.87 15.65 -24.97
N HIS A 1054 -19.20 15.50 -24.97
CA HIS A 1054 -19.98 15.35 -26.21
C HIS A 1054 -19.88 16.60 -27.10
N GLU A 1055 -19.99 17.79 -26.52
CA GLU A 1055 -19.83 19.06 -27.25
C GLU A 1055 -18.39 19.27 -27.75
N TRP A 1056 -17.37 18.93 -26.94
CA TRP A 1056 -15.96 19.02 -27.36
C TRP A 1056 -15.65 18.05 -28.51
N ASN A 1057 -16.13 16.80 -28.41
CA ASN A 1057 -16.00 15.79 -29.46
C ASN A 1057 -16.63 16.27 -30.78
N ARG A 1058 -17.84 16.84 -30.70
CA ARG A 1058 -18.56 17.40 -31.87
C ARG A 1058 -17.77 18.49 -32.57
N LEU A 1059 -17.19 19.44 -31.83
CA LEU A 1059 -16.37 20.52 -32.40
C LEU A 1059 -15.08 19.99 -33.05
N ASN A 1060 -14.50 18.93 -32.48
CA ASN A 1060 -13.29 18.30 -33.00
C ASN A 1060 -13.56 17.22 -34.07
N SER A 1061 -14.80 17.08 -34.57
CA SER A 1061 -15.22 16.03 -35.52
C SER A 1061 -14.83 14.62 -35.06
N TYR A 1062 -15.06 14.33 -33.77
CA TYR A 1062 -14.80 13.04 -33.12
C TYR A 1062 -16.13 12.40 -32.71
N GLN A 1063 -16.35 11.13 -33.03
CA GLN A 1063 -17.58 10.44 -32.63
C GLN A 1063 -17.66 10.29 -31.10
N SER A 1064 -18.72 10.82 -30.50
CA SER A 1064 -19.10 10.42 -29.14
C SER A 1064 -19.69 9.01 -29.17
N LEU A 1065 -19.06 8.05 -28.48
CA LEU A 1065 -19.59 6.68 -28.40
C LEU A 1065 -20.84 6.60 -27.52
N VAL A 1066 -21.00 7.52 -26.57
CA VAL A 1066 -22.21 7.64 -25.75
C VAL A 1066 -23.18 8.66 -26.39
N PRO A 1067 -24.35 8.22 -26.87
CA PRO A 1067 -25.38 9.09 -27.43
C PRO A 1067 -26.11 9.79 -26.28
N MET A 1068 -25.72 11.04 -26.01
CA MET A 1068 -26.12 11.75 -24.79
C MET A 1068 -27.58 12.19 -24.80
N GLN A 1069 -28.19 12.47 -25.97
CA GLN A 1069 -29.61 12.78 -26.04
C GLN A 1069 -30.44 11.52 -25.76
N HIS A 1070 -30.16 10.43 -26.47
CA HIS A 1070 -30.81 9.13 -26.27
C HIS A 1070 -30.65 8.62 -24.83
N LEU A 1071 -29.46 8.79 -24.23
CA LEU A 1071 -29.22 8.46 -22.83
C LEU A 1071 -30.11 9.29 -21.90
N CYS A 1072 -30.15 10.61 -22.05
CA CYS A 1072 -30.95 11.47 -21.17
C CYS A 1072 -32.46 11.23 -21.32
N TRP A 1073 -32.97 10.93 -22.53
CA TRP A 1073 -34.35 10.49 -22.74
C TRP A 1073 -34.65 9.13 -22.09
N SER A 1074 -33.71 8.18 -22.12
CA SER A 1074 -33.87 6.87 -21.48
C SER A 1074 -33.83 6.96 -19.96
N LEU A 1075 -32.92 7.77 -19.41
CA LEU A 1075 -32.87 8.13 -17.99
C LEU A 1075 -34.18 8.78 -17.53
N ALA A 1076 -34.74 9.72 -18.30
CA ALA A 1076 -35.99 10.39 -17.97
C ALA A 1076 -37.23 9.47 -17.96
N ARG A 1077 -37.18 8.38 -18.73
CA ARG A 1077 -38.23 7.34 -18.77
C ARG A 1077 -38.12 6.35 -17.61
N ASP A 1078 -36.89 5.93 -17.29
CA ASP A 1078 -36.65 4.72 -16.47
C ASP A 1078 -36.09 5.01 -15.06
N VAL A 1079 -35.64 6.23 -14.77
CA VAL A 1079 -35.00 6.62 -13.50
C VAL A 1079 -35.81 7.68 -12.76
N ARG A 1080 -35.90 7.55 -11.43
CA ARG A 1080 -36.45 8.57 -10.53
C ARG A 1080 -35.31 9.33 -9.86
N PHE A 1081 -35.39 10.66 -9.89
CA PHE A 1081 -34.36 11.54 -9.36
C PHE A 1081 -34.86 12.26 -8.10
N THR A 1082 -34.02 12.31 -7.08
CA THR A 1082 -34.16 13.16 -5.90
C THR A 1082 -33.05 14.23 -5.84
N ASN A 1083 -31.95 14.05 -6.56
CA ASN A 1083 -30.91 15.09 -6.73
C ASN A 1083 -31.34 16.20 -7.71
N GLN A 1084 -31.59 17.41 -7.19
CA GLN A 1084 -32.02 18.58 -7.96
C GLN A 1084 -31.06 18.96 -9.12
N LYS A 1085 -29.73 18.97 -8.91
CA LYS A 1085 -28.77 19.39 -9.95
C LYS A 1085 -28.79 18.40 -11.13
N LEU A 1086 -28.82 17.10 -10.82
CA LEU A 1086 -28.88 16.04 -11.84
C LEU A 1086 -30.24 16.06 -12.59
N PHE A 1087 -31.35 16.23 -11.88
CA PHE A 1087 -32.67 16.41 -12.47
C PHE A 1087 -32.71 17.62 -13.42
N ASN A 1088 -32.17 18.78 -13.02
CA ASN A 1088 -32.13 19.99 -13.85
C ASN A 1088 -31.32 19.77 -15.13
N LEU A 1089 -30.13 19.14 -15.05
CA LEU A 1089 -29.31 18.81 -16.22
C LEU A 1089 -30.09 17.95 -17.23
N VAL A 1090 -30.78 16.91 -16.76
CA VAL A 1090 -31.62 16.07 -17.62
C VAL A 1090 -32.81 16.87 -18.19
N LYS A 1091 -33.60 17.57 -17.36
CA LYS A 1091 -34.77 18.34 -17.83
C LYS A 1091 -34.37 19.42 -18.86
N HIS A 1092 -33.25 20.12 -18.66
CA HIS A 1092 -32.72 21.07 -19.65
C HIS A 1092 -32.33 20.38 -20.97
N MET A 1093 -31.70 19.20 -20.93
CA MET A 1093 -31.46 18.39 -22.14
C MET A 1093 -32.79 18.08 -22.85
N LEU A 1094 -33.78 17.56 -22.12
CA LEU A 1094 -35.09 17.21 -22.68
C LEU A 1094 -35.81 18.41 -23.31
N ILE A 1095 -35.80 19.59 -22.65
CA ILE A 1095 -36.41 20.83 -23.16
C ILE A 1095 -35.85 21.18 -24.54
N ARG A 1096 -34.51 21.24 -24.63
CA ARG A 1096 -33.80 21.57 -25.88
C ARG A 1096 -34.04 20.52 -26.96
N SER A 1097 -33.98 19.24 -26.61
CA SER A 1097 -34.18 18.12 -27.54
C SER A 1097 -35.62 18.08 -28.09
N LEU A 1098 -36.64 18.26 -27.23
CA LEU A 1098 -38.05 18.28 -27.64
C LEU A 1098 -38.35 19.47 -28.55
N ALA A 1099 -37.92 20.68 -28.15
CA ALA A 1099 -38.07 21.89 -28.93
C ALA A 1099 -37.39 21.79 -30.29
N TYR A 1100 -36.14 21.32 -30.35
CA TYR A 1100 -35.40 21.15 -31.60
C TYR A 1100 -36.01 20.06 -32.49
N CYS A 1101 -36.51 18.95 -31.94
CA CYS A 1101 -37.28 17.97 -32.72
C CYS A 1101 -38.53 18.59 -33.37
N GLN A 1102 -39.25 19.48 -32.67
CA GLN A 1102 -40.37 20.22 -33.26
C GLN A 1102 -39.89 21.16 -34.39
N MET A 1103 -38.87 21.98 -34.14
CA MET A 1103 -38.28 22.89 -35.15
C MET A 1103 -37.86 22.14 -36.42
N LEU A 1104 -37.25 20.94 -36.29
CA LEU A 1104 -36.89 20.08 -37.42
C LEU A 1104 -38.11 19.64 -38.23
N VAL A 1105 -39.23 19.30 -37.59
CA VAL A 1105 -40.46 18.87 -38.26
C VAL A 1105 -41.11 20.05 -38.98
N ASP A 1106 -41.19 21.21 -38.34
CA ASP A 1106 -41.71 22.45 -38.96
C ASP A 1106 -40.88 22.86 -40.19
N TYR A 1107 -39.55 22.81 -40.08
CA TYR A 1107 -38.64 23.07 -41.19
C TYR A 1107 -38.82 22.07 -42.34
N VAL A 1108 -38.93 20.77 -42.06
CA VAL A 1108 -39.14 19.73 -43.10
C VAL A 1108 -40.48 19.93 -43.83
N ALA A 1109 -41.54 20.29 -43.11
CA ALA A 1109 -42.85 20.56 -43.69
C ALA A 1109 -42.81 21.73 -44.70
N VAL A 1110 -42.07 22.80 -44.38
CA VAL A 1110 -41.88 23.96 -45.27
C VAL A 1110 -40.92 23.66 -46.43
N ALA A 1111 -39.74 23.11 -46.13
CA ALA A 1111 -38.62 23.04 -47.07
C ALA A 1111 -38.69 21.85 -48.04
N LEU A 1112 -39.04 20.65 -47.56
CA LEU A 1112 -39.03 19.43 -48.38
C LEU A 1112 -40.41 19.06 -48.95
N LYS A 1113 -41.50 19.52 -48.32
CA LYS A 1113 -42.90 19.16 -48.66
C LYS A 1113 -43.16 17.64 -48.75
N SER A 1114 -42.28 16.84 -48.15
CA SER A 1114 -42.26 15.38 -48.19
C SER A 1114 -42.81 14.82 -46.88
N PRO A 1115 -43.68 13.79 -46.90
CA PRO A 1115 -44.25 13.24 -45.68
C PRO A 1115 -43.19 12.53 -44.83
N ILE A 1116 -43.05 12.97 -43.57
CA ILE A 1116 -42.20 12.31 -42.58
C ILE A 1116 -42.79 10.93 -42.28
N LYS A 1117 -41.99 9.88 -42.46
CA LYS A 1117 -42.44 8.49 -42.24
C LYS A 1117 -42.16 8.07 -40.80
N LYS A 1118 -43.18 7.61 -40.08
CA LYS A 1118 -43.00 7.05 -38.73
C LYS A 1118 -42.32 5.67 -38.84
N GLN A 1119 -41.20 5.49 -38.14
CA GLN A 1119 -40.47 4.22 -38.03
C GLN A 1119 -40.07 3.99 -36.58
N GLN A 1120 -40.92 3.29 -35.81
CA GLN A 1120 -40.62 2.94 -34.42
C GLN A 1120 -39.32 2.14 -34.29
N ARG A 1121 -38.59 2.38 -33.20
CA ARG A 1121 -37.31 1.71 -32.93
C ARG A 1121 -37.49 0.27 -32.51
N GLN A 1122 -36.56 -0.58 -32.94
CA GLN A 1122 -36.49 -1.97 -32.51
C GLN A 1122 -35.84 -2.09 -31.12
N LYS A 1123 -36.21 -3.11 -30.34
CA LYS A 1123 -35.58 -3.36 -29.04
C LYS A 1123 -34.11 -3.76 -29.25
N GLY A 1124 -33.19 -2.99 -28.66
CA GLY A 1124 -31.74 -3.16 -28.86
C GLY A 1124 -31.18 -2.41 -30.07
N GLU A 1125 -31.99 -1.62 -30.78
CA GLU A 1125 -31.51 -0.74 -31.85
C GLU A 1125 -30.53 0.30 -31.29
N CYS A 1126 -29.35 0.40 -31.90
CA CYS A 1126 -28.34 1.39 -31.53
C CYS A 1126 -28.84 2.83 -31.74
N ALA A 1127 -28.23 3.81 -31.08
CA ALA A 1127 -28.42 5.21 -31.46
C ALA A 1127 -27.77 5.48 -32.83
N HIS A 1128 -28.29 6.47 -33.55
CA HIS A 1128 -27.84 6.80 -34.90
C HIS A 1128 -26.90 8.00 -34.92
N TYR A 1129 -25.95 7.97 -35.84
CA TYR A 1129 -24.94 8.99 -36.04
C TYR A 1129 -24.89 9.43 -37.51
N CYS A 1130 -24.53 10.69 -37.76
CA CYS A 1130 -24.44 11.20 -39.12
C CYS A 1130 -23.24 10.61 -39.87
N HIS A 1131 -23.47 10.08 -41.07
CA HIS A 1131 -22.43 9.48 -41.92
C HIS A 1131 -21.25 10.41 -42.25
N LEU A 1132 -21.44 11.74 -42.23
CA LEU A 1132 -20.41 12.71 -42.65
C LEU A 1132 -19.72 13.46 -41.50
N CYS A 1133 -20.39 13.68 -40.38
CA CYS A 1133 -19.85 14.45 -39.24
C CYS A 1133 -19.96 13.74 -37.89
N GLU A 1134 -20.41 12.49 -37.87
CA GLU A 1134 -20.43 11.58 -36.71
C GLU A 1134 -21.19 12.06 -35.47
N VAL A 1135 -21.91 13.18 -35.56
CA VAL A 1135 -22.81 13.68 -34.52
C VAL A 1135 -24.02 12.76 -34.33
N GLU A 1136 -24.52 12.66 -33.10
CA GLU A 1136 -25.76 11.96 -32.76
C GLU A 1136 -26.95 12.56 -33.53
N VAL A 1137 -27.79 11.70 -34.14
CA VAL A 1137 -29.00 12.08 -34.85
C VAL A 1137 -30.19 11.47 -34.12
N PHE A 1138 -30.79 12.24 -33.21
CA PHE A 1138 -31.90 11.81 -32.38
C PHE A 1138 -33.26 12.07 -33.06
N ASN A 1139 -34.14 11.07 -33.01
CA ASN A 1139 -35.53 11.07 -33.47
C ASN A 1139 -35.76 11.31 -34.98
N ILE A 1140 -35.39 12.47 -35.50
CA ILE A 1140 -35.66 12.89 -36.89
C ILE A 1140 -34.44 12.56 -37.75
N LEU A 1141 -34.52 11.46 -38.51
CA LEU A 1141 -33.43 10.94 -39.34
C LEU A 1141 -33.62 11.36 -40.80
N PHE A 1142 -32.59 11.97 -41.41
CA PHE A 1142 -32.55 12.15 -42.86
C PHE A 1142 -31.80 10.96 -43.45
N VAL A 1143 -32.44 10.15 -44.29
CA VAL A 1143 -31.81 8.95 -44.85
C VAL A 1143 -31.74 8.98 -46.38
N LYS A 1144 -30.62 8.51 -46.92
CA LYS A 1144 -30.42 8.31 -48.35
C LYS A 1144 -29.75 6.97 -48.62
N GLU A 1145 -30.15 6.29 -49.69
CA GLU A 1145 -29.47 5.08 -50.14
C GLU A 1145 -28.19 5.43 -50.91
N ILE A 1146 -27.06 4.86 -50.50
CA ILE A 1146 -25.75 5.03 -51.15
C ILE A 1146 -25.10 3.64 -51.27
N GLY A 1147 -24.93 3.17 -52.51
CA GLY A 1147 -24.29 1.89 -52.80
C GLY A 1147 -25.01 0.66 -52.22
N GLY A 1148 -26.35 0.62 -52.31
CA GLY A 1148 -27.16 -0.49 -51.78
C GLY A 1148 -27.30 -0.49 -50.26
N LYS A 1149 -26.95 0.61 -49.57
CA LYS A 1149 -27.03 0.75 -48.11
C LYS A 1149 -27.63 2.08 -47.73
N TRP A 1150 -28.60 2.06 -46.82
CA TRP A 1150 -29.15 3.27 -46.21
C TRP A 1150 -28.12 3.95 -45.32
N LYS A 1151 -27.98 5.26 -45.48
CA LYS A 1151 -27.07 6.13 -44.73
C LYS A 1151 -27.88 7.23 -44.05
N ILE A 1152 -27.52 7.53 -42.81
CA ILE A 1152 -28.21 8.51 -41.95
C ILE A 1152 -27.41 9.81 -41.92
N PHE A 1153 -28.10 10.94 -41.97
CA PHE A 1153 -27.52 12.28 -41.97
C PHE A 1153 -28.23 13.15 -40.92
N CYS A 1154 -27.49 14.08 -40.31
CA CYS A 1154 -28.09 15.19 -39.59
C CYS A 1154 -28.62 16.23 -40.62
N VAL A 1155 -29.55 17.09 -40.18
CA VAL A 1155 -30.17 18.10 -41.06
C VAL A 1155 -29.14 18.99 -41.78
N GLN A 1156 -28.07 19.41 -41.09
CA GLN A 1156 -27.07 20.32 -41.69
C GLN A 1156 -26.23 19.62 -42.76
N CYS A 1157 -25.92 18.33 -42.61
CA CYS A 1157 -25.25 17.55 -43.65
C CYS A 1157 -26.18 17.24 -44.83
N ALA A 1158 -27.47 16.97 -44.58
CA ALA A 1158 -28.46 16.78 -45.63
C ALA A 1158 -28.67 18.06 -46.46
N ARG A 1159 -28.84 19.22 -45.80
CA ARG A 1159 -28.97 20.56 -46.41
C ARG A 1159 -27.76 20.94 -47.27
N ARG A 1160 -26.54 20.63 -46.82
CA ARG A 1160 -25.29 20.90 -47.56
C ARG A 1160 -25.07 19.99 -48.76
N SER A 1161 -25.88 18.94 -48.94
CA SER A 1161 -25.83 18.10 -50.14
C SER A 1161 -26.51 18.80 -51.32
N GLN A 1162 -25.98 18.61 -52.54
CA GLN A 1162 -26.59 19.09 -53.79
C GLN A 1162 -27.95 18.42 -54.13
N CYS A 1163 -28.44 17.55 -53.24
CA CYS A 1163 -29.54 16.62 -53.47
C CYS A 1163 -30.38 16.43 -52.19
N PHE A 1164 -30.67 17.53 -51.49
CA PHE A 1164 -31.44 17.52 -50.25
C PHE A 1164 -32.80 16.81 -50.42
N ASN A 1165 -33.48 17.03 -51.55
CA ASN A 1165 -34.77 16.42 -51.90
C ASN A 1165 -34.73 14.89 -52.05
N ASP A 1166 -33.56 14.27 -52.23
CA ASP A 1166 -33.41 12.81 -52.35
C ASP A 1166 -33.47 12.10 -50.99
N HIS A 1167 -33.53 12.85 -49.88
CA HIS A 1167 -33.54 12.29 -48.53
C HIS A 1167 -34.96 11.95 -48.08
N VAL A 1168 -35.17 10.71 -47.65
CA VAL A 1168 -36.39 10.31 -46.94
C VAL A 1168 -36.23 10.72 -45.48
N VAL A 1169 -37.21 11.44 -44.93
CA VAL A 1169 -37.21 11.82 -43.51
C VAL A 1169 -38.01 10.80 -42.70
N LEU A 1170 -37.39 10.29 -41.63
CA LEU A 1170 -37.97 9.32 -40.70
C LEU A 1170 -38.14 9.95 -39.32
N GLN A 1171 -39.21 9.57 -38.61
CA GLN A 1171 -39.44 9.89 -37.20
C GLN A 1171 -39.44 8.61 -36.37
N GLN A 1172 -38.55 8.50 -35.39
CA GLN A 1172 -38.41 7.32 -34.53
C GLN A 1172 -39.38 7.30 -33.35
N TYR A 1173 -39.60 8.46 -32.74
CA TYR A 1173 -40.44 8.66 -31.55
C TYR A 1173 -41.56 9.64 -31.87
N SER A 1174 -42.78 9.27 -31.50
CA SER A 1174 -43.92 10.16 -31.70
C SER A 1174 -43.89 11.31 -30.69
N PHE A 1175 -44.44 12.47 -31.02
CA PHE A 1175 -44.46 13.60 -30.08
C PHE A 1175 -45.32 13.30 -28.86
N GLU A 1176 -46.37 12.49 -29.02
CA GLU A 1176 -47.22 11.98 -27.94
C GLU A 1176 -46.40 11.14 -26.94
N GLU A 1177 -45.49 10.28 -27.44
CA GLU A 1177 -44.58 9.49 -26.60
C GLU A 1177 -43.55 10.36 -25.86
N LEU A 1178 -42.86 11.26 -26.59
CA LEU A 1178 -41.85 12.15 -26.00
C LEU A 1178 -42.47 13.10 -24.97
N SER A 1179 -43.64 13.68 -25.26
CA SER A 1179 -44.39 14.53 -24.32
C SER A 1179 -44.79 13.75 -23.08
N SER A 1180 -45.32 12.54 -23.25
CA SER A 1180 -45.69 11.66 -22.14
C SER A 1180 -44.51 11.32 -21.23
N ILE A 1181 -43.29 11.18 -21.77
CA ILE A 1181 -42.07 11.03 -20.95
C ILE A 1181 -41.71 12.37 -20.28
N PHE A 1182 -41.72 13.47 -21.05
CA PHE A 1182 -41.32 14.81 -20.63
C PHE A 1182 -42.13 15.38 -19.45
N ASP A 1183 -43.46 15.21 -19.47
CA ASP A 1183 -44.36 15.76 -18.44
C ASP A 1183 -44.44 14.88 -17.19
N ARG A 1184 -44.21 13.56 -17.35
CA ARG A 1184 -44.04 12.62 -16.22
C ARG A 1184 -42.66 12.72 -15.57
N PHE A 1185 -41.67 13.34 -16.24
CA PHE A 1185 -40.35 13.54 -15.69
C PHE A 1185 -40.32 14.67 -14.65
N GLN A 1186 -40.38 14.27 -13.38
CA GLN A 1186 -40.51 15.15 -12.22
C GLN A 1186 -39.51 14.76 -11.12
N LEU A 1187 -39.16 15.73 -10.27
CA LEU A 1187 -38.30 15.51 -9.10
C LEU A 1187 -39.10 14.84 -7.97
N TYR A 1188 -38.51 13.82 -7.33
CA TYR A 1188 -39.10 13.13 -6.20
C TYR A 1188 -38.48 13.60 -4.87
N PRO A 1189 -39.25 13.65 -3.76
CA PRO A 1189 -38.69 13.98 -2.45
C PRO A 1189 -37.74 12.88 -1.97
N ALA A 1190 -36.56 13.28 -1.50
CA ALA A 1190 -35.52 12.36 -1.04
C ALA A 1190 -35.94 11.55 0.19
N LYS A 1191 -35.57 10.27 0.21
CA LYS A 1191 -35.45 9.48 1.45
C LYS A 1191 -33.98 9.47 1.86
N PRO A 1192 -33.64 9.55 3.16
CA PRO A 1192 -32.27 9.79 3.63
C PRO A 1192 -31.25 8.67 3.34
N THR A 1193 -31.65 7.59 2.65
CA THR A 1193 -30.81 6.42 2.32
C THR A 1193 -30.71 6.16 0.81
N LEU A 1194 -31.09 7.11 -0.05
CA LEU A 1194 -31.01 6.98 -1.52
C LEU A 1194 -30.07 8.03 -2.13
N ILE A 1195 -29.26 7.60 -3.09
CA ILE A 1195 -28.21 8.39 -3.75
C ILE A 1195 -28.74 9.16 -4.98
N CYS A 1196 -29.84 8.69 -5.57
CA CYS A 1196 -30.39 9.14 -6.86
C CYS A 1196 -31.54 10.13 -6.66
#